data_AF-A0AAP5I982-F1
#
_entry.id   AF-A0AAP5I982-F1
#
_cell.length_a   1.000
_cell.length_b   1.000
_cell.length_c   1.000
_cell.angle_alpha   90.00
_cell.angle_beta   90.00
_cell.angle_gamma   90.00
#
_symmetry.space_group_name_H-M   'P 1'
#
loop_
_entity.id
_entity.type
_entity.pdbx_description
1 polymer ?
#
loop_
_entity_poly.entity_id
_entity_poly.type
_entity_poly.pdbx_seq_one_letter_code
_entity_poly.pdbx_strand_id
1 'polypeptide(L)'
;MTVSLFNPNFYRAANPDLQSFSDAQASSHFQNYGLNEGRAFSPFIDLNFYRASNSDLASFNNRQAYDHLSNYGVREGRKFSPFFDLNFYQRHNTDLPSFNNEQLFNHLENYGVEEGRRFSPLVDLKFYRSTNSDLSSFDNDQALQHLELSGLFEGRRFSPFVDLNLYACANPDIAKLGWNNLQLFEHLVGYGISEGRRFSVSFDSNYYRSYYSDLAKAGLSNTQLLEHFEDYGLNEGRASSESFHVKYYLDNNSDLKALNFNNQQAEQHFEIYGFRQGRVSSPLKQISVPVDPGSSINSAFNLGVLNGSHNLTQYVGSNDREDDYRLTLANMSNFSLTLNSNVNVQLVDVNGNTITTGSYNSSSKLKTMSLPLNSGTYYIRVYSDNGVNCNYNLSLSVTPKSSPAAVFKSTEGYGLVDAGVAVAKAIGQSAFGNVASLGGNSWENDLINTPEAWARGYTGKGVVVAVLDSGIDYNHVDLKDNIWTNSSEIAGNGKDDDGDGYIDDVYGWNFVDNNNDVSDKNGHGTHVSGTIAAENNSFGITGIAYDAKIMPVKVLNDQGSGSDTSVIQGIYYAVNHGANVINLSVGSNDADDYLQSAIQYASSKGVVVVIAAGNDSASVPSYPARYAKNWGIAVGAVDQNKNMANFCNHAGSDSLSYVTAPGVNVYSTIPGNNYAYYSGTSMATPCVAGVVALMLSANPHLSPSQVRDILIS
;
A
#
# COMPACT_ATOMS: atom_id res chain seq x y z
N MET A 1 -0.94 19.23 53.85
CA MET A 1 -1.77 20.47 53.76
C MET A 1 -2.98 20.11 52.90
N THR A 2 -4.11 20.81 52.98
CA THR A 2 -5.22 20.55 52.04
C THR A 2 -4.73 20.77 50.62
N VAL A 3 -4.91 19.77 49.76
CA VAL A 3 -4.54 19.86 48.34
C VAL A 3 -5.63 20.67 47.62
N SER A 4 -5.24 21.69 46.86
CA SER A 4 -6.17 22.40 45.98
C SER A 4 -6.51 21.49 44.81
N LEU A 5 -7.78 21.20 44.60
CA LEU A 5 -8.24 20.30 43.54
C LEU A 5 -8.95 21.04 42.41
N PHE A 6 -9.12 22.37 42.53
CA PHE A 6 -9.94 23.17 41.63
C PHE A 6 -9.10 23.94 40.63
N ASN A 7 -9.39 23.78 39.33
CA ASN A 7 -8.75 24.52 38.26
C ASN A 7 -9.76 25.48 37.61
N PRO A 8 -9.64 26.81 37.80
CA PRO A 8 -10.63 27.77 37.28
C PRO A 8 -10.66 27.86 35.75
N ASN A 9 -9.52 27.66 35.09
CA ASN A 9 -9.44 27.66 33.62
C ASN A 9 -10.20 26.47 33.04
N PHE A 10 -9.94 25.27 33.57
CA PHE A 10 -10.66 24.07 33.16
C PHE A 10 -12.16 24.16 33.50
N TYR A 11 -12.51 24.66 34.68
CA TYR A 11 -13.91 24.80 35.09
C TYR A 11 -14.71 25.64 34.10
N ARG A 12 -14.15 26.75 33.59
CA ARG A 12 -14.81 27.56 32.55
C ARG A 12 -14.88 26.86 31.20
N ALA A 13 -13.83 26.14 30.81
CA ALA A 13 -13.80 25.42 29.54
C ALA A 13 -14.85 24.29 29.51
N ALA A 14 -14.96 23.54 30.61
CA ALA A 14 -15.92 22.44 30.77
C ALA A 14 -17.38 22.91 30.97
N ASN A 15 -17.58 24.17 31.38
CA ASN A 15 -18.89 24.74 31.69
C ASN A 15 -19.11 26.03 30.88
N PRO A 16 -19.57 25.93 29.61
CA PRO A 16 -19.64 27.07 28.70
C PRO A 16 -20.50 28.24 29.20
N ASP A 17 -21.49 27.98 30.06
CA ASP A 17 -22.32 29.00 30.72
C ASP A 17 -21.53 29.93 31.66
N LEU A 18 -20.32 29.54 32.04
CA LEU A 18 -19.46 30.25 32.99
C LEU A 18 -18.24 30.92 32.33
N GLN A 19 -18.12 30.93 30.98
CA GLN A 19 -16.92 31.43 30.30
C GLN A 19 -16.54 32.88 30.66
N SER A 20 -17.52 33.72 31.01
CA SER A 20 -17.30 35.12 31.38
C SER A 20 -16.88 35.34 32.84
N PHE A 21 -16.82 34.28 33.66
CA PHE A 21 -16.53 34.41 35.09
C PHE A 21 -15.04 34.65 35.34
N SER A 22 -14.71 35.61 36.21
CA SER A 22 -13.37 35.71 36.81
C SER A 22 -13.04 34.48 37.68
N ASP A 23 -11.77 34.27 38.02
CA ASP A 23 -11.35 33.15 38.89
C ASP A 23 -12.07 33.14 40.24
N ALA A 24 -12.29 34.31 40.84
CA ALA A 24 -13.05 34.43 42.08
C ALA A 24 -14.53 34.04 41.91
N GLN A 25 -15.15 34.45 40.80
CA GLN A 25 -16.53 34.06 40.48
C GLN A 25 -16.64 32.56 40.19
N ALA A 26 -15.70 32.00 39.43
CA ALA A 26 -15.64 30.57 39.13
C ALA A 26 -15.47 29.73 40.40
N SER A 27 -14.54 30.11 41.28
CA SER A 27 -14.33 29.44 42.57
C SER A 27 -15.56 29.53 43.48
N SER A 28 -16.19 30.71 43.58
CA SER A 28 -17.41 30.89 44.35
C SER A 28 -18.57 30.04 43.79
N HIS A 29 -18.72 30.00 42.46
CA HIS A 29 -19.75 29.18 41.82
C HIS A 29 -19.51 27.67 42.05
N PHE A 30 -18.27 27.22 41.90
CA PHE A 30 -17.89 25.83 42.15
C PHE A 30 -18.24 25.38 43.57
N GLN A 31 -17.88 26.19 44.58
CA GLN A 31 -18.14 25.85 45.98
C GLN A 31 -19.64 25.81 46.32
N ASN A 32 -20.41 26.77 45.80
CA ASN A 32 -21.83 26.92 46.15
C ASN A 32 -22.76 26.01 45.33
N TYR A 33 -22.42 25.72 44.07
CA TYR A 33 -23.28 25.02 43.13
C TYR A 33 -22.55 23.87 42.44
N GLY A 34 -21.39 24.14 41.84
CA GLY A 34 -20.70 23.21 40.95
C GLY A 34 -20.44 21.82 41.54
N LEU A 35 -20.02 21.75 42.80
CA LEU A 35 -19.80 20.46 43.48
C LEU A 35 -21.09 19.65 43.60
N ASN A 36 -22.19 20.26 44.04
CA ASN A 36 -23.46 19.56 44.19
C ASN A 36 -24.06 19.16 42.84
N GLU A 37 -23.85 19.98 41.81
CA GLU A 37 -24.27 19.71 40.43
C GLU A 37 -23.40 18.68 39.72
N GLY A 38 -22.23 18.32 40.29
CA GLY A 38 -21.30 17.37 39.67
C GLY A 38 -20.60 17.92 38.43
N ARG A 39 -20.45 19.25 38.32
CA ARG A 39 -19.77 19.90 37.21
C ARG A 39 -18.28 19.55 37.21
N ALA A 40 -17.73 19.19 36.05
CA ALA A 40 -16.29 18.93 35.89
C ALA A 40 -15.48 20.19 36.24
N PHE A 41 -14.44 20.05 37.07
CA PHE A 41 -13.78 21.18 37.74
C PHE A 41 -12.26 21.12 37.79
N SER A 42 -11.69 20.03 37.32
CA SER A 42 -10.26 19.81 37.20
C SER A 42 -10.05 18.78 36.10
N PRO A 43 -8.99 18.93 35.29
CA PRO A 43 -8.63 17.86 34.37
C PRO A 43 -8.13 16.62 35.14
N PHE A 44 -7.74 16.80 36.41
CA PHE A 44 -7.17 15.74 37.19
C PHE A 44 -8.18 14.98 38.06
N ILE A 45 -9.44 15.41 38.16
CA ILE A 45 -10.33 14.86 39.20
C ILE A 45 -11.66 14.41 38.62
N ASP A 46 -11.95 13.13 38.81
CA ASP A 46 -13.28 12.58 38.60
C ASP A 46 -13.81 11.98 39.92
N LEU A 47 -14.82 12.63 40.50
CA LEU A 47 -15.41 12.19 41.76
C LEU A 47 -16.27 10.93 41.61
N ASN A 48 -16.84 10.66 40.43
CA ASN A 48 -17.54 9.41 40.16
C ASN A 48 -16.54 8.25 40.12
N PHE A 49 -15.46 8.40 39.37
CA PHE A 49 -14.37 7.43 39.31
C PHE A 49 -13.73 7.22 40.68
N TYR A 50 -13.53 8.31 41.45
CA TYR A 50 -12.99 8.22 42.81
C TYR A 50 -13.85 7.34 43.71
N ARG A 51 -15.17 7.52 43.71
CA ARG A 51 -16.08 6.65 44.49
C ARG A 51 -16.12 5.23 43.95
N ALA A 52 -16.14 5.06 42.63
CA ALA A 52 -16.19 3.74 42.00
C ALA A 52 -14.93 2.91 42.30
N SER A 53 -13.77 3.56 42.35
CA SER A 53 -12.46 2.92 42.60
C SER A 53 -12.16 2.70 44.09
N ASN A 54 -12.96 3.28 44.99
CA ASN A 54 -12.76 3.22 46.44
C ASN A 54 -14.09 2.83 47.12
N SER A 55 -14.29 1.53 47.30
CA SER A 55 -15.58 0.95 47.71
C SER A 55 -16.09 1.46 49.06
N ASP A 56 -15.21 1.88 49.96
CA ASP A 56 -15.55 2.51 51.24
C ASP A 56 -16.22 3.89 51.09
N LEU A 57 -16.08 4.53 49.92
CA LEU A 57 -16.61 5.86 49.61
C LEU A 57 -17.87 5.81 48.74
N ALA A 58 -18.39 4.61 48.41
CA ALA A 58 -19.49 4.45 47.45
C ALA A 58 -20.78 5.23 47.81
N SER A 59 -21.00 5.52 49.10
CA SER A 59 -22.15 6.27 49.60
C SER A 59 -21.95 7.78 49.69
N PHE A 60 -20.75 8.28 49.41
CA PHE A 60 -20.43 9.70 49.55
C PHE A 60 -21.11 10.51 48.45
N ASN A 61 -21.68 11.67 48.81
CA ASN A 61 -22.07 12.67 47.82
C ASN A 61 -20.83 13.41 47.26
N ASN A 62 -21.01 14.25 46.25
CA ASN A 62 -19.90 14.96 45.60
C ASN A 62 -19.08 15.82 46.56
N ARG A 63 -19.71 16.52 47.50
CA ARG A 63 -18.99 17.33 48.47
C ARG A 63 -18.19 16.47 49.45
N GLN A 64 -18.79 15.40 49.98
CA GLN A 64 -18.08 14.46 50.85
C GLN A 64 -16.88 13.81 50.13
N ALA A 65 -17.05 13.43 48.87
CA ALA A 65 -15.99 12.86 48.05
C ALA A 65 -14.85 13.87 47.80
N TYR A 66 -15.19 15.11 47.46
CA TYR A 66 -14.22 16.20 47.29
C TYR A 66 -13.44 16.49 48.58
N ASP A 67 -14.15 16.66 49.69
CA ASP A 67 -13.54 16.97 50.99
C ASP A 67 -12.64 15.81 51.43
N HIS A 68 -13.06 14.57 51.23
CA HIS A 68 -12.22 13.41 51.55
C HIS A 68 -10.97 13.34 50.67
N LEU A 69 -11.11 13.54 49.35
CA LEU A 69 -9.98 13.52 48.41
C LEU A 69 -8.94 14.59 48.76
N SER A 70 -9.39 15.83 49.02
CA SER A 70 -8.52 16.97 49.33
C SER A 70 -7.78 16.83 50.67
N ASN A 71 -8.42 16.21 51.68
CA ASN A 71 -7.86 16.08 53.02
C ASN A 71 -7.03 14.79 53.24
N TYR A 72 -7.38 13.71 52.53
CA TYR A 72 -6.86 12.37 52.78
C TYR A 72 -6.52 11.62 51.49
N GLY A 73 -7.42 11.61 50.51
CA GLY A 73 -7.33 10.71 49.36
C GLY A 73 -6.05 10.86 48.53
N VAL A 74 -5.60 12.09 48.25
CA VAL A 74 -4.33 12.31 47.54
C VAL A 74 -3.16 11.78 48.36
N ARG A 75 -3.08 12.14 49.65
CA ARG A 75 -2.01 11.68 50.55
C ARG A 75 -1.94 10.17 50.63
N GLU A 76 -3.09 9.51 50.69
CA GLU A 76 -3.21 8.04 50.75
C GLU A 76 -2.89 7.35 49.42
N GLY A 77 -2.73 8.10 48.32
CA GLY A 77 -2.44 7.53 47.00
C GLY A 77 -3.63 6.78 46.41
N ARG A 78 -4.86 7.15 46.78
CA ARG A 78 -6.07 6.53 46.24
C ARG A 78 -6.22 6.83 44.75
N LYS A 79 -6.92 5.98 44.00
CA LYS A 79 -7.23 6.22 42.59
C LYS A 79 -8.39 7.22 42.47
N PHE A 80 -8.16 8.38 41.86
CA PHE A 80 -9.14 9.47 41.73
C PHE A 80 -9.30 10.04 40.31
N SER A 81 -8.60 9.47 39.34
CA SER A 81 -8.77 9.78 37.93
C SER A 81 -8.52 8.55 37.07
N PRO A 82 -9.27 8.37 35.97
CA PRO A 82 -8.95 7.37 34.97
C PRO A 82 -7.75 7.77 34.09
N PHE A 83 -7.37 9.06 34.07
CA PHE A 83 -6.36 9.59 33.13
C PHE A 83 -4.92 9.50 33.62
N PHE A 84 -4.66 9.49 34.93
CA PHE A 84 -3.30 9.43 35.47
C PHE A 84 -3.21 8.56 36.73
N ASP A 85 -1.99 8.12 37.01
CA ASP A 85 -1.64 7.30 38.16
C ASP A 85 -0.38 7.88 38.82
N LEU A 86 -0.47 8.29 40.09
CA LEU A 86 0.65 8.92 40.81
C LEU A 86 1.83 7.95 41.03
N ASN A 87 1.58 6.65 41.20
CA ASN A 87 2.64 5.67 41.34
C ASN A 87 3.36 5.50 40.00
N PHE A 88 2.61 5.44 38.91
CA PHE A 88 3.18 5.42 37.57
C PHE A 88 4.01 6.69 37.29
N TYR A 89 3.46 7.86 37.63
CA TYR A 89 4.13 9.15 37.46
C TYR A 89 5.45 9.19 38.24
N GLN A 90 5.47 8.74 39.49
CA GLN A 90 6.71 8.69 40.27
C GLN A 90 7.75 7.74 39.67
N ARG A 91 7.35 6.54 39.25
CA ARG A 91 8.27 5.52 38.71
C ARG A 91 8.91 5.93 37.39
N HIS A 92 8.17 6.66 36.54
CA HIS A 92 8.61 7.03 35.19
C HIS A 92 9.31 8.38 35.11
N ASN A 93 9.39 9.11 36.23
CA ASN A 93 10.06 10.40 36.32
C ASN A 93 11.15 10.30 37.39
N THR A 94 12.34 9.87 36.95
CA THR A 94 13.45 9.42 37.81
C THR A 94 14.01 10.47 38.78
N ASP A 95 13.65 11.74 38.59
CA ASP A 95 13.97 12.88 39.45
C ASP A 95 12.96 13.10 40.60
N LEU A 96 11.81 12.41 40.59
CA LEU A 96 10.75 12.53 41.61
C LEU A 96 10.67 11.42 42.69
N PRO A 97 11.63 10.49 42.90
CA PRO A 97 11.42 9.34 43.79
C PRO A 97 11.32 9.72 45.27
N SER A 98 11.67 10.95 45.65
CA SER A 98 11.57 11.45 47.03
C SER A 98 10.25 12.16 47.35
N PHE A 99 9.40 12.39 46.33
CA PHE A 99 8.15 13.13 46.51
C PHE A 99 7.09 12.23 47.14
N ASN A 100 6.34 12.74 48.11
CA ASN A 100 5.12 12.10 48.57
C ASN A 100 3.95 12.38 47.60
N ASN A 101 2.82 11.69 47.77
CA ASN A 101 1.68 11.82 46.85
C ASN A 101 1.12 13.24 46.70
N GLU A 102 1.11 14.05 47.78
CA GLU A 102 0.67 15.46 47.69
C GLU A 102 1.66 16.27 46.84
N GLN A 103 2.98 16.04 46.99
CA GLN A 103 4.01 16.68 46.18
C GLN A 103 3.98 16.21 44.72
N LEU A 104 3.75 14.93 44.47
CA LEU A 104 3.60 14.36 43.13
C LEU A 104 2.41 14.98 42.39
N PHE A 105 1.26 15.06 43.05
CA PHE A 105 0.06 15.68 42.46
C PHE A 105 0.30 17.16 42.14
N ASN A 106 0.86 17.92 43.09
CA ASN A 106 1.17 19.33 42.85
C ASN A 106 2.19 19.51 41.72
N HIS A 107 3.20 18.63 41.63
CA HIS A 107 4.17 18.69 40.55
C HIS A 107 3.54 18.36 39.19
N LEU A 108 2.67 17.34 39.14
CA LEU A 108 1.93 16.98 37.93
C LEU A 108 1.08 18.14 37.43
N GLU A 109 0.32 18.78 38.32
CA GLU A 109 -0.59 19.89 37.98
C GLU A 109 0.16 21.14 37.51
N ASN A 110 1.31 21.47 38.12
CA ASN A 110 2.01 22.72 37.83
C ASN A 110 3.10 22.62 36.76
N TYR A 111 3.62 21.41 36.49
CA TYR A 111 4.78 21.21 35.60
C TYR A 111 4.65 19.95 34.75
N GLY A 112 4.13 18.86 35.33
CA GLY A 112 4.21 17.54 34.71
C GLY A 112 3.53 17.44 33.35
N VAL A 113 2.33 17.99 33.22
CA VAL A 113 1.59 18.01 31.94
C VAL A 113 2.28 18.92 30.94
N GLU A 114 2.58 20.16 31.32
CA GLU A 114 3.28 21.14 30.48
C GLU A 114 4.59 20.56 29.91
N GLU A 115 5.42 19.94 30.75
CA GLU A 115 6.70 19.32 30.37
C GLU A 115 6.54 18.03 29.53
N GLY A 116 5.31 17.51 29.37
CA GLY A 116 5.03 16.29 28.61
C GLY A 116 5.52 15.02 29.30
N ARG A 117 5.59 15.02 30.63
CA ARG A 117 6.03 13.87 31.42
C ARG A 117 5.00 12.74 31.36
N ARG A 118 5.48 11.49 31.37
CA ARG A 118 4.59 10.32 31.41
C ARG A 118 3.88 10.24 32.77
N PHE A 119 2.56 10.43 32.78
CA PHE A 119 1.71 10.41 33.98
C PHE A 119 0.69 9.26 34.00
N SER A 120 0.60 8.52 32.89
CA SER A 120 -0.36 7.44 32.72
C SER A 120 0.29 6.29 31.95
N PRO A 121 0.00 5.03 32.30
CA PRO A 121 0.32 3.91 31.44
C PRO A 121 -0.52 3.93 30.15
N LEU A 122 -1.72 4.53 30.18
CA LEU A 122 -2.69 4.42 29.10
C LEU A 122 -2.82 5.68 28.24
N VAL A 123 -2.46 6.86 28.77
CA VAL A 123 -2.61 8.15 28.06
C VAL A 123 -1.25 8.65 27.59
N ASP A 124 -1.14 8.95 26.29
CA ASP A 124 0.05 9.55 25.69
C ASP A 124 -0.35 10.80 24.89
N LEU A 125 -0.11 11.98 25.45
CA LEU A 125 -0.47 13.26 24.83
C LEU A 125 0.35 13.56 23.57
N LYS A 126 1.59 13.07 23.51
CA LYS A 126 2.43 13.23 22.31
C LYS A 126 1.86 12.41 21.17
N PHE A 127 1.51 11.16 21.45
CA PHE A 127 0.79 10.30 20.52
C PHE A 127 -0.53 10.96 20.09
N TYR A 128 -1.35 11.38 21.07
CA TYR A 128 -2.65 11.99 20.82
C TYR A 128 -2.56 13.16 19.83
N ARG A 129 -1.63 14.09 20.04
CA ARG A 129 -1.40 15.21 19.11
C ARG A 129 -0.85 14.77 17.76
N SER A 130 0.05 13.79 17.73
CA SER A 130 0.68 13.32 16.48
C SER A 130 -0.30 12.58 15.57
N THR A 131 -1.27 11.86 16.14
CA THR A 131 -2.29 11.11 15.40
C THR A 131 -3.47 11.98 14.99
N ASN A 132 -3.68 13.12 15.66
CA ASN A 132 -4.78 14.06 15.41
C ASN A 132 -4.23 15.38 14.86
N SER A 133 -4.07 15.47 13.54
CA SER A 133 -3.35 16.56 12.87
C SER A 133 -3.88 17.98 13.18
N ASP A 134 -5.18 18.11 13.47
CA ASP A 134 -5.84 19.36 13.87
C ASP A 134 -5.41 19.84 15.27
N LEU A 135 -4.86 18.95 16.09
CA LEU A 135 -4.32 19.25 17.43
C LEU A 135 -2.80 19.50 17.42
N SER A 136 -2.17 19.56 16.25
CA SER A 136 -0.72 19.71 16.12
C SER A 136 -0.19 20.98 16.82
N SER A 137 -0.99 22.05 16.81
CA SER A 137 -0.69 23.35 17.44
C SER A 137 -0.96 23.40 18.94
N PHE A 138 -1.65 22.41 19.51
CA PHE A 138 -2.00 22.41 20.93
C PHE A 138 -0.74 22.17 21.77
N ASP A 139 -0.63 22.87 22.90
CA ASP A 139 0.28 22.47 23.96
C ASP A 139 -0.27 21.24 24.73
N ASN A 140 0.49 20.75 25.70
CA ASN A 140 0.11 19.53 26.43
C ASN A 140 -1.13 19.73 27.31
N ASP A 141 -1.32 20.91 27.90
CA ASP A 141 -2.49 21.22 28.74
C ASP A 141 -3.76 21.32 27.88
N GLN A 142 -3.66 21.99 26.73
CA GLN A 142 -4.73 22.07 25.73
C GLN A 142 -5.08 20.69 25.19
N ALA A 143 -4.07 19.84 24.92
CA ALA A 143 -4.29 18.48 24.45
C ALA A 143 -4.99 17.60 25.49
N LEU A 144 -4.60 17.70 26.77
CA LEU A 144 -5.26 16.97 27.86
C LEU A 144 -6.72 17.44 28.04
N GLN A 145 -6.93 18.76 28.08
CA GLN A 145 -8.27 19.33 28.18
C GLN A 145 -9.16 18.90 27.00
N HIS A 146 -8.64 18.92 25.78
CA HIS A 146 -9.38 18.48 24.61
C HIS A 146 -9.71 17.00 24.67
N LEU A 147 -8.76 16.14 25.06
CA LEU A 147 -8.98 14.70 25.21
C LEU A 147 -10.18 14.41 26.12
N GLU A 148 -10.23 15.06 27.27
CA GLU A 148 -11.25 14.84 28.29
C GLU A 148 -12.62 15.39 27.90
N LEU A 149 -12.65 16.61 27.33
CA LEU A 149 -13.92 17.30 27.04
C LEU A 149 -14.52 16.89 25.70
N SER A 150 -13.72 16.37 24.77
CA SER A 150 -14.18 16.12 23.39
C SER A 150 -13.55 14.88 22.77
N GLY A 151 -12.24 14.69 22.93
CA GLY A 151 -11.47 13.65 22.26
C GLY A 151 -11.99 12.23 22.46
N LEU A 152 -12.31 11.85 23.70
CA LEU A 152 -12.90 10.54 23.97
C LEU A 152 -14.28 10.41 23.32
N PHE A 153 -15.15 11.41 23.44
CA PHE A 153 -16.48 11.41 22.83
C PHE A 153 -16.44 11.35 21.30
N GLU A 154 -15.39 11.92 20.71
CA GLU A 154 -15.10 11.88 19.27
C GLU A 154 -14.45 10.56 18.82
N GLY A 155 -14.10 9.67 19.74
CA GLY A 155 -13.45 8.39 19.42
C GLY A 155 -11.99 8.53 18.98
N ARG A 156 -11.34 9.64 19.32
CA ARG A 156 -9.95 9.86 18.91
C ARG A 156 -8.99 8.93 19.66
N ARG A 157 -8.05 8.36 18.92
CA ARG A 157 -6.94 7.57 19.48
C ARG A 157 -6.03 8.48 20.31
N PHE A 158 -5.93 8.19 21.61
CA PHE A 158 -5.14 8.93 22.61
C PHE A 158 -3.99 8.11 23.21
N SER A 159 -3.87 6.88 22.74
CA SER A 159 -2.91 5.90 23.19
C SER A 159 -2.46 5.05 22.02
N PRO A 160 -1.16 4.74 21.90
CA PRO A 160 -0.72 3.69 21.01
C PRO A 160 -1.24 2.32 21.46
N PHE A 161 -1.48 2.15 22.77
CA PHE A 161 -1.90 0.88 23.38
C PHE A 161 -3.40 0.68 23.46
N VAL A 162 -4.15 1.73 23.81
CA VAL A 162 -5.59 1.60 24.07
C VAL A 162 -6.40 1.81 22.81
N ASP A 163 -7.13 0.75 22.44
CA ASP A 163 -8.20 0.79 21.44
C ASP A 163 -9.55 0.55 22.14
N LEU A 164 -10.34 1.59 22.34
CA LEU A 164 -11.63 1.48 23.03
C LEU A 164 -12.69 0.75 22.19
N ASN A 165 -12.57 0.78 20.87
CA ASN A 165 -13.46 0.04 19.97
C ASN A 165 -13.15 -1.46 20.07
N LEU A 166 -11.86 -1.82 20.03
CA LEU A 166 -11.42 -3.18 20.33
C LEU A 166 -11.86 -3.62 21.72
N TYR A 167 -11.71 -2.76 22.73
CA TYR A 167 -12.10 -3.08 24.09
C TYR A 167 -13.60 -3.43 24.18
N ALA A 168 -14.46 -2.63 23.56
CA ALA A 168 -15.88 -2.96 23.47
C ALA A 168 -16.11 -4.27 22.69
N CYS A 169 -15.52 -4.42 21.50
CA CYS A 169 -15.71 -5.56 20.61
C CYS A 169 -15.26 -6.90 21.23
N ALA A 170 -14.11 -6.90 21.91
CA ALA A 170 -13.55 -8.07 22.56
C ALA A 170 -14.28 -8.47 23.86
N ASN A 171 -15.17 -7.62 24.36
CA ASN A 171 -15.89 -7.82 25.63
C ASN A 171 -17.42 -7.66 25.41
N PRO A 172 -18.11 -8.70 24.90
CA PRO A 172 -19.51 -8.58 24.48
C PRO A 172 -20.51 -8.23 25.59
N ASP A 173 -20.16 -8.46 26.86
CA ASP A 173 -20.96 -8.08 28.02
C ASP A 173 -20.99 -6.56 28.22
N ILE A 174 -19.87 -5.86 28.04
CA ILE A 174 -19.83 -4.39 28.12
C ILE A 174 -20.37 -3.73 26.85
N ALA A 175 -20.15 -4.32 25.67
CA ALA A 175 -20.68 -3.79 24.40
C ALA A 175 -22.20 -3.63 24.42
N LYS A 176 -22.91 -4.56 25.08
CA LYS A 176 -24.37 -4.53 25.23
C LYS A 176 -24.89 -3.37 26.08
N LEU A 177 -24.04 -2.75 26.90
CA LEU A 177 -24.43 -1.63 27.77
C LEU A 177 -24.54 -0.31 27.00
N GLY A 178 -23.99 -0.23 25.78
CA GLY A 178 -24.07 0.97 24.95
C GLY A 178 -23.34 2.17 25.55
N TRP A 179 -22.30 1.92 26.34
CA TRP A 179 -21.48 2.94 26.97
C TRP A 179 -20.76 3.82 25.95
N ASN A 180 -20.56 5.09 26.30
CA ASN A 180 -19.68 5.98 25.55
C ASN A 180 -18.21 5.68 25.85
N ASN A 181 -17.30 6.29 25.08
CA ASN A 181 -15.86 6.03 25.21
C ASN A 181 -15.28 6.47 26.56
N LEU A 182 -15.82 7.50 27.20
CA LEU A 182 -15.41 7.87 28.56
C LEU A 182 -15.74 6.75 29.54
N GLN A 183 -16.97 6.22 29.49
CA GLN A 183 -17.39 5.10 30.33
C GLN A 183 -16.60 3.81 30.04
N LEU A 184 -16.29 3.53 28.77
CA LEU A 184 -15.42 2.41 28.40
C LEU A 184 -14.01 2.57 28.97
N PHE A 185 -13.45 3.78 28.90
CA PHE A 185 -12.13 4.09 29.44
C PHE A 185 -12.10 4.01 30.98
N GLU A 186 -13.09 4.60 31.65
CA GLU A 186 -13.28 4.48 33.10
C GLU A 186 -13.38 3.01 33.55
N HIS A 187 -14.16 2.21 32.83
CA HIS A 187 -14.28 0.78 33.12
C HIS A 187 -12.98 0.03 32.87
N LEU A 188 -12.28 0.32 31.76
CA LEU A 188 -10.98 -0.27 31.47
C LEU A 188 -9.98 -0.03 32.60
N VAL A 189 -9.87 1.22 33.08
CA VAL A 189 -8.93 1.62 34.13
C VAL A 189 -9.36 1.08 35.50
N GLY A 190 -10.65 1.14 35.81
CA GLY A 190 -11.22 0.73 37.09
C GLY A 190 -11.23 -0.79 37.28
N TYR A 191 -11.53 -1.54 36.23
CA TYR A 191 -11.82 -2.98 36.30
C TYR A 191 -11.14 -3.77 35.19
N GLY A 192 -11.24 -3.32 33.94
CA GLY A 192 -10.89 -4.11 32.75
C GLY A 192 -9.47 -4.68 32.75
N ILE A 193 -8.48 -3.84 33.08
CA ILE A 193 -7.09 -4.31 33.18
C ILE A 193 -6.97 -5.37 34.27
N SER A 194 -7.53 -5.13 35.46
CA SER A 194 -7.42 -6.07 36.58
C SER A 194 -8.13 -7.41 36.30
N GLU A 195 -9.23 -7.38 35.53
CA GLU A 195 -9.97 -8.56 35.09
C GLU A 195 -9.29 -9.31 33.93
N GLY A 196 -8.24 -8.73 33.33
CA GLY A 196 -7.50 -9.33 32.22
C GLY A 196 -8.28 -9.27 30.91
N ARG A 197 -9.15 -8.28 30.76
CA ARG A 197 -9.92 -8.05 29.53
C ARG A 197 -9.02 -7.53 28.42
N ARG A 198 -9.27 -7.96 27.19
CA ARG A 198 -8.51 -7.55 26.00
C ARG A 198 -8.89 -6.14 25.58
N PHE A 199 -7.90 -5.24 25.42
CA PHE A 199 -8.08 -3.82 25.04
C PHE A 199 -7.04 -3.30 24.02
N SER A 200 -6.10 -4.15 23.61
CA SER A 200 -4.96 -3.84 22.74
C SER A 200 -4.78 -5.02 21.77
N VAL A 201 -4.25 -4.79 20.56
CA VAL A 201 -3.90 -5.90 19.66
C VAL A 201 -2.49 -6.43 19.94
N SER A 202 -1.59 -5.59 20.46
CA SER A 202 -0.21 -5.95 20.78
C SER A 202 -0.08 -6.65 22.14
N PHE A 203 -1.02 -6.48 23.08
CA PHE A 203 -0.87 -6.97 24.46
C PHE A 203 -2.12 -7.68 25.02
N ASP A 204 -1.96 -8.93 25.47
CA ASP A 204 -2.95 -9.68 26.24
C ASP A 204 -2.28 -10.25 27.51
N SER A 205 -2.75 -9.80 28.67
CA SER A 205 -2.26 -10.27 29.97
C SER A 205 -2.36 -11.79 30.17
N ASN A 206 -3.39 -12.44 29.62
CA ASN A 206 -3.59 -13.89 29.78
C ASN A 206 -2.60 -14.67 28.92
N TYR A 207 -2.46 -14.30 27.64
CA TYR A 207 -1.41 -14.81 26.77
C TYR A 207 -0.03 -14.57 27.37
N TYR A 208 0.29 -13.33 27.76
CA TYR A 208 1.62 -12.95 28.23
C TYR A 208 2.04 -13.73 29.49
N ARG A 209 1.10 -13.91 30.43
CA ARG A 209 1.32 -14.76 31.61
C ARG A 209 1.54 -16.22 31.24
N SER A 210 0.68 -16.78 30.39
CA SER A 210 0.70 -18.21 30.07
C SER A 210 1.88 -18.61 29.18
N TYR A 211 2.34 -17.70 28.33
CA TYR A 211 3.47 -17.91 27.42
C TYR A 211 4.81 -17.94 28.16
N TYR A 212 4.96 -17.16 29.23
CA TYR A 212 6.21 -17.00 29.98
C TYR A 212 6.17 -17.63 31.38
N SER A 213 6.89 -18.74 31.55
CA SER A 213 6.87 -19.52 32.81
C SER A 213 7.40 -18.74 34.03
N ASP A 214 8.29 -17.77 33.84
CA ASP A 214 8.79 -16.87 34.88
C ASP A 214 7.68 -15.92 35.37
N LEU A 215 6.89 -15.35 34.45
CA LEU A 215 5.77 -14.48 34.80
C LEU A 215 4.64 -15.26 35.48
N ALA A 216 4.34 -16.48 35.00
CA ALA A 216 3.38 -17.37 35.66
C ALA A 216 3.80 -17.70 37.10
N LYS A 217 5.09 -17.97 37.35
CA LYS A 217 5.62 -18.25 38.69
C LYS A 217 5.67 -17.02 39.58
N ALA A 218 5.92 -15.84 39.02
CA ALA A 218 5.93 -14.58 39.76
C ALA A 218 4.55 -14.20 40.31
N GLY A 219 3.47 -14.79 39.78
CA GLY A 219 2.11 -14.56 40.28
C GLY A 219 1.62 -13.12 40.09
N LEU A 220 2.14 -12.43 39.08
CA LEU A 220 1.82 -11.03 38.82
C LEU A 220 0.34 -10.84 38.49
N SER A 221 -0.25 -9.78 39.06
CA SER A 221 -1.59 -9.32 38.69
C SER A 221 -1.62 -8.86 37.23
N ASN A 222 -2.80 -8.75 36.63
CA ASN A 222 -2.91 -8.27 35.24
C ASN A 222 -2.37 -6.85 35.06
N THR A 223 -2.54 -5.97 36.06
CA THR A 223 -1.91 -4.64 36.08
C THR A 223 -0.39 -4.73 36.12
N GLN A 224 0.17 -5.58 36.99
CA GLN A 224 1.62 -5.77 37.08
C GLN A 224 2.21 -6.41 35.82
N LEU A 225 1.44 -7.19 35.07
CA LEU A 225 1.87 -7.73 33.78
C LEU A 225 1.94 -6.66 32.69
N LEU A 226 0.97 -5.74 32.67
CA LEU A 226 1.02 -4.57 31.78
C LEU A 226 2.25 -3.71 32.10
N GLU A 227 2.46 -3.41 33.38
CA GLU A 227 3.65 -2.68 33.84
C GLU A 227 4.94 -3.41 33.44
N HIS A 228 5.02 -4.72 33.67
CA HIS A 228 6.18 -5.51 33.27
C HIS A 228 6.42 -5.46 31.76
N PHE A 229 5.36 -5.52 30.95
CA PHE A 229 5.48 -5.44 29.50
C PHE A 229 6.04 -4.10 29.04
N GLU A 230 5.50 -2.99 29.55
CA GLU A 230 5.95 -1.64 29.23
C GLU A 230 7.39 -1.37 29.69
N ASP A 231 7.73 -1.79 30.91
CA ASP A 231 9.02 -1.47 31.52
C ASP A 231 10.15 -2.37 30.99
N TYR A 232 9.85 -3.65 30.74
CA TYR A 232 10.86 -4.68 30.44
C TYR A 232 10.53 -5.51 29.20
N GLY A 233 9.30 -6.04 29.13
CA GLY A 233 8.91 -7.05 28.15
C GLY A 233 9.14 -6.64 26.70
N LEU A 234 8.80 -5.41 26.36
CA LEU A 234 8.97 -4.88 25.02
C LEU A 234 10.45 -4.72 24.67
N ASN A 235 11.27 -4.21 25.59
CA ASN A 235 12.72 -4.08 25.41
C ASN A 235 13.42 -5.43 25.27
N GLU A 236 12.98 -6.43 26.05
CA GLU A 236 13.45 -7.82 25.94
C GLU A 236 12.99 -8.51 24.64
N GLY A 237 12.03 -7.90 23.93
CA GLY A 237 11.47 -8.40 22.69
C GLY A 237 10.56 -9.61 22.89
N ARG A 238 9.83 -9.65 24.01
CA ARG A 238 8.89 -10.72 24.34
C ARG A 238 7.65 -10.67 23.44
N ALA A 239 7.04 -11.84 23.20
CA ALA A 239 5.73 -11.98 22.58
C ALA A 239 4.65 -11.56 23.57
N SER A 240 3.83 -10.59 23.22
CA SER A 240 2.89 -9.95 24.16
C SER A 240 1.43 -10.28 23.88
N SER A 241 1.13 -10.86 22.72
CA SER A 241 -0.16 -11.44 22.37
C SER A 241 -0.01 -12.51 21.30
N GLU A 242 -1.08 -13.26 21.05
CA GLU A 242 -1.20 -14.18 19.93
C GLU A 242 -0.99 -13.48 18.57
N SER A 243 -1.35 -12.21 18.48
CA SER A 243 -1.23 -11.37 17.29
C SER A 243 0.09 -10.63 17.17
N PHE A 244 0.92 -10.56 18.23
CA PHE A 244 2.11 -9.73 18.20
C PHE A 244 3.31 -10.31 18.94
N HIS A 245 4.39 -10.48 18.17
CA HIS A 245 5.73 -10.73 18.65
C HIS A 245 6.67 -9.71 18.01
N VAL A 246 7.15 -8.73 18.78
CA VAL A 246 7.90 -7.57 18.24
C VAL A 246 9.13 -7.94 17.41
N LYS A 247 9.94 -8.93 17.84
CA LYS A 247 11.08 -9.42 17.03
C LYS A 247 10.62 -10.04 15.71
N TYR A 248 9.62 -10.93 15.77
CA TYR A 248 9.05 -11.54 14.57
C TYR A 248 8.48 -10.50 13.61
N TYR A 249 7.84 -9.46 14.13
CA TYR A 249 7.33 -8.35 13.35
C TYR A 249 8.45 -7.58 12.65
N LEU A 250 9.50 -7.18 13.36
CA LEU A 250 10.67 -6.51 12.76
C LEU A 250 11.40 -7.40 11.74
N ASP A 251 11.53 -8.69 12.00
CA ASP A 251 12.25 -9.63 11.13
C ASP A 251 11.52 -9.91 9.81
N ASN A 252 10.18 -9.82 9.80
CA ASN A 252 9.35 -10.14 8.64
C ASN A 252 8.81 -8.92 7.90
N ASN A 253 9.18 -7.70 8.31
CA ASN A 253 8.79 -6.45 7.66
C ASN A 253 10.04 -5.61 7.36
N SER A 254 10.61 -5.81 6.16
CA SER A 254 11.92 -5.26 5.77
C SER A 254 11.97 -3.74 5.70
N ASP A 255 10.84 -3.08 5.44
CA ASP A 255 10.70 -1.63 5.46
C ASP A 255 10.90 -1.06 6.88
N LEU A 256 10.35 -1.71 7.91
CA LEU A 256 10.56 -1.29 9.30
C LEU A 256 12.02 -1.47 9.72
N LYS A 257 12.66 -2.53 9.21
CA LYS A 257 14.09 -2.77 9.40
C LYS A 257 14.95 -1.71 8.71
N ALA A 258 14.59 -1.29 7.50
CA ALA A 258 15.28 -0.22 6.77
C ALA A 258 15.17 1.12 7.50
N LEU A 259 14.05 1.37 8.18
CA LEU A 259 13.84 2.54 9.03
C LEU A 259 14.52 2.45 10.41
N ASN A 260 15.21 1.35 10.70
CA ASN A 260 15.84 1.06 11.99
C ASN A 260 14.89 1.22 13.19
N PHE A 261 13.65 0.74 13.05
CA PHE A 261 12.68 0.82 14.14
C PHE A 261 13.17 0.04 15.36
N ASN A 262 13.09 0.68 16.54
CA ASN A 262 13.23 -0.02 17.80
C ASN A 262 11.92 -0.76 18.17
N ASN A 263 11.97 -1.59 19.22
CA ASN A 263 10.81 -2.40 19.63
C ASN A 263 9.57 -1.56 19.95
N GLN A 264 9.75 -0.37 20.54
CA GLN A 264 8.64 0.53 20.86
C GLN A 264 8.02 1.13 19.61
N GLN A 265 8.83 1.59 18.65
CA GLN A 265 8.34 2.10 17.37
C GLN A 265 7.63 1.00 16.56
N ALA A 266 8.14 -0.23 16.63
CA ALA A 266 7.54 -1.38 15.95
C ALA A 266 6.18 -1.76 16.54
N GLU A 267 6.06 -1.75 17.87
CA GLU A 267 4.80 -2.01 18.57
C GLU A 267 3.76 -0.92 18.28
N GLN A 268 4.14 0.36 18.37
CA GLN A 268 3.28 1.48 17.99
C GLN A 268 2.84 1.38 16.53
N HIS A 269 3.77 1.11 15.61
CA HIS A 269 3.43 0.94 14.21
C HIS A 269 2.48 -0.24 13.99
N PHE A 270 2.67 -1.34 14.71
CA PHE A 270 1.79 -2.50 14.63
C PHE A 270 0.36 -2.18 15.10
N GLU A 271 0.23 -1.56 16.27
CA GLU A 271 -1.04 -1.11 16.84
C GLU A 271 -1.81 -0.18 15.90
N ILE A 272 -1.13 0.80 15.30
CA ILE A 272 -1.76 1.82 14.47
C ILE A 272 -2.05 1.29 13.05
N TYR A 273 -1.07 0.60 12.45
CA TYR A 273 -1.09 0.26 11.02
C TYR A 273 -0.94 -1.24 10.79
N GLY A 274 0.06 -1.86 11.40
CA GLY A 274 0.54 -3.17 10.98
C GLY A 274 -0.50 -4.28 11.11
N PHE A 275 -1.25 -4.28 12.20
CA PHE A 275 -2.32 -5.26 12.40
C PHE A 275 -3.41 -5.11 11.34
N ARG A 276 -3.87 -3.87 11.10
CA ARG A 276 -4.91 -3.55 10.12
C ARG A 276 -4.46 -3.81 8.68
N GLN A 277 -3.17 -3.63 8.39
CA GLN A 277 -2.55 -3.95 7.10
C GLN A 277 -2.38 -5.46 6.87
N GLY A 278 -2.61 -6.30 7.88
CA GLY A 278 -2.40 -7.74 7.80
C GLY A 278 -0.91 -8.13 7.77
N ARG A 279 -0.04 -7.28 8.32
CA ARG A 279 1.41 -7.53 8.32
C ARG A 279 1.75 -8.74 9.20
N VAL A 280 2.74 -9.50 8.72
CA VAL A 280 3.25 -10.69 9.39
C VAL A 280 3.92 -10.28 10.71
N SER A 281 3.30 -10.65 11.83
CA SER A 281 3.59 -10.10 13.17
C SER A 281 3.68 -11.16 14.27
N SER A 282 3.30 -12.39 13.96
CA SER A 282 3.34 -13.55 14.84
C SER A 282 3.61 -14.82 14.02
N PRO A 283 4.30 -15.83 14.58
CA PRO A 283 4.47 -17.13 13.93
C PRO A 283 3.17 -17.95 13.86
N LEU A 284 2.09 -17.51 14.54
CA LEU A 284 0.80 -18.20 14.54
C LEU A 284 0.03 -17.94 13.23
N LYS A 285 -0.42 -19.02 12.57
CA LYS A 285 -1.12 -18.97 11.27
C LYS A 285 -2.61 -18.59 11.36
N GLN A 286 -3.21 -18.64 12.56
CA GLN A 286 -4.59 -18.22 12.83
C GLN A 286 -4.61 -17.37 14.09
N ILE A 287 -5.15 -16.16 13.96
CA ILE A 287 -5.31 -15.18 15.03
C ILE A 287 -6.81 -14.93 15.16
N SER A 288 -7.38 -15.16 16.35
CA SER A 288 -8.80 -14.96 16.63
C SER A 288 -8.98 -13.77 17.58
N VAL A 289 -8.57 -12.58 17.12
CA VAL A 289 -8.81 -11.31 17.83
C VAL A 289 -10.00 -10.63 17.14
N PRO A 290 -11.06 -10.24 17.87
CA PRO A 290 -12.09 -9.36 17.32
C PRO A 290 -11.45 -8.02 16.89
N VAL A 291 -11.70 -7.53 15.66
CA VAL A 291 -10.97 -6.37 15.12
C VAL A 291 -11.95 -5.30 14.65
N ASP A 292 -11.87 -4.11 15.23
CA ASP A 292 -12.48 -2.91 14.66
C ASP A 292 -11.94 -2.69 13.23
N PRO A 293 -12.78 -2.73 12.18
CA PRO A 293 -12.38 -2.53 10.80
C PRO A 293 -11.79 -1.14 10.50
N GLY A 294 -12.05 -0.15 11.36
CA GLY A 294 -11.61 1.24 11.24
C GLY A 294 -12.54 2.07 10.38
N SER A 295 -12.46 3.40 10.50
CA SER A 295 -13.47 4.31 9.91
C SER A 295 -12.96 5.17 8.75
N SER A 296 -11.93 4.70 8.04
CA SER A 296 -11.39 5.35 6.85
C SER A 296 -10.67 4.36 5.93
N ILE A 297 -10.49 4.72 4.67
CA ILE A 297 -9.69 3.96 3.69
C ILE A 297 -8.27 3.65 4.21
N ASN A 298 -7.65 4.60 4.92
CA ASN A 298 -6.28 4.43 5.44
C ASN A 298 -6.21 3.51 6.66
N SER A 299 -7.31 3.40 7.41
CA SER A 299 -7.42 2.54 8.60
C SER A 299 -8.15 1.23 8.33
N ALA A 300 -8.55 0.99 7.07
CA ALA A 300 -9.41 -0.13 6.68
C ALA A 300 -8.74 -1.48 6.98
N PHE A 301 -9.50 -2.41 7.55
CA PHE A 301 -9.00 -3.73 7.88
C PHE A 301 -8.79 -4.58 6.63
N ASN A 302 -7.55 -5.01 6.42
CA ASN A 302 -7.13 -5.76 5.25
C ASN A 302 -7.56 -7.22 5.37
N LEU A 303 -8.62 -7.58 4.64
CA LEU A 303 -9.07 -8.95 4.45
C LEU A 303 -8.13 -9.78 3.56
N GLY A 304 -7.15 -9.12 2.91
CA GLY A 304 -6.18 -9.74 2.03
C GLY A 304 -6.78 -10.10 0.67
N VAL A 305 -6.17 -11.10 0.01
CA VAL A 305 -6.67 -11.61 -1.27
C VAL A 305 -7.89 -12.48 -1.02
N LEU A 306 -9.04 -12.05 -1.53
CA LEU A 306 -10.29 -12.79 -1.37
C LEU A 306 -10.29 -13.99 -2.33
N ASN A 307 -10.40 -15.21 -1.79
CA ASN A 307 -10.46 -16.45 -2.55
C ASN A 307 -11.63 -17.30 -2.02
N GLY A 308 -12.81 -17.16 -2.62
CA GLY A 308 -14.02 -17.86 -2.19
C GLY A 308 -14.92 -17.02 -1.29
N SER A 309 -15.51 -17.63 -0.26
CA SER A 309 -16.50 -16.99 0.62
C SER A 309 -15.95 -16.67 2.00
N HIS A 310 -16.24 -15.47 2.49
CA HIS A 310 -15.83 -14.95 3.79
C HIS A 310 -17.06 -14.42 4.53
N ASN A 311 -17.15 -14.67 5.83
CA ASN A 311 -18.21 -14.12 6.68
C ASN A 311 -17.58 -13.34 7.82
N LEU A 312 -18.07 -12.13 8.02
CA LEU A 312 -17.61 -11.20 9.04
C LEU A 312 -18.82 -10.80 9.88
N THR A 313 -18.65 -10.82 11.19
CA THR A 313 -19.65 -10.31 12.14
C THR A 313 -19.01 -9.17 12.89
N GLN A 314 -19.61 -7.99 12.82
CA GLN A 314 -19.09 -6.81 13.51
C GLN A 314 -20.23 -5.87 13.93
N TYR A 315 -19.89 -4.75 14.55
CA TYR A 315 -20.81 -3.76 15.11
C TYR A 315 -20.47 -2.37 14.57
N VAL A 316 -21.49 -1.63 14.13
CA VAL A 316 -21.40 -0.17 13.99
C VAL A 316 -22.43 0.49 14.90
N GLY A 317 -22.17 1.72 15.34
CA GLY A 317 -23.02 2.46 16.25
C GLY A 317 -22.60 3.92 16.41
N SER A 318 -23.17 4.56 17.42
CA SER A 318 -22.95 5.97 17.75
C SER A 318 -21.48 6.33 17.99
N ASN A 319 -20.70 5.41 18.57
CA ASN A 319 -19.26 5.56 18.85
C ASN A 319 -18.34 5.00 17.75
N ASP A 320 -18.87 4.16 16.86
CA ASP A 320 -18.14 3.49 15.79
C ASP A 320 -19.01 3.48 14.54
N ARG A 321 -19.02 4.61 13.83
CA ARG A 321 -20.06 4.88 12.82
C ARG A 321 -19.81 4.17 11.51
N GLU A 322 -18.56 3.79 11.25
CA GLU A 322 -18.11 3.24 9.98
C GLU A 322 -17.05 2.17 10.19
N ASP A 323 -17.26 1.05 9.51
CA ASP A 323 -16.35 -0.07 9.39
C ASP A 323 -15.89 -0.19 7.93
N ASP A 324 -14.61 0.09 7.69
CA ASP A 324 -13.96 0.00 6.39
C ASP A 324 -13.12 -1.27 6.31
N TYR A 325 -13.36 -2.07 5.28
CA TYR A 325 -12.56 -3.24 4.94
C TYR A 325 -11.83 -3.01 3.63
N ARG A 326 -10.58 -3.47 3.54
CA ARG A 326 -9.82 -3.52 2.30
C ARG A 326 -9.73 -4.96 1.83
N LEU A 327 -9.95 -5.20 0.55
CA LEU A 327 -9.77 -6.52 -0.06
C LEU A 327 -9.06 -6.41 -1.42
N THR A 328 -8.37 -7.48 -1.81
CA THR A 328 -7.75 -7.59 -3.13
C THR A 328 -8.38 -8.73 -3.90
N LEU A 329 -8.77 -8.47 -5.15
CA LEU A 329 -9.16 -9.49 -6.12
C LEU A 329 -7.94 -9.82 -6.97
N ALA A 330 -7.43 -11.06 -6.87
CA ALA A 330 -6.29 -11.51 -7.67
C ALA A 330 -6.65 -11.66 -9.16
N ASN A 331 -7.91 -11.93 -9.46
CA ASN A 331 -8.42 -12.10 -10.81
C ASN A 331 -9.71 -11.31 -10.98
N MET A 332 -10.04 -10.96 -12.24
CA MET A 332 -11.39 -10.53 -12.57
C MET A 332 -12.38 -11.58 -12.03
N SER A 333 -13.35 -11.13 -11.24
CA SER A 333 -14.22 -12.02 -10.48
C SER A 333 -15.65 -11.52 -10.50
N ASN A 334 -16.59 -12.45 -10.45
CA ASN A 334 -17.95 -12.11 -10.02
C ASN A 334 -17.90 -11.95 -8.50
N PHE A 335 -17.95 -10.70 -8.04
CA PHE A 335 -17.94 -10.36 -6.63
C PHE A 335 -19.38 -10.22 -6.14
N SER A 336 -19.67 -10.85 -5.01
CA SER A 336 -20.94 -10.75 -4.32
C SER A 336 -20.70 -10.35 -2.87
N LEU A 337 -21.47 -9.37 -2.41
CA LEU A 337 -21.51 -8.93 -1.03
C LEU A 337 -22.94 -9.02 -0.54
N THR A 338 -23.11 -9.58 0.64
CA THR A 338 -24.40 -9.67 1.33
C THR A 338 -24.27 -9.11 2.74
N LEU A 339 -25.06 -8.10 3.06
CA LEU A 339 -25.15 -7.50 4.39
C LEU A 339 -26.51 -7.84 5.01
N ASN A 340 -26.51 -8.40 6.21
CA ASN A 340 -27.73 -8.64 6.98
C ASN A 340 -27.75 -7.77 8.24
N SER A 341 -28.34 -6.57 8.14
CA SER A 341 -28.42 -5.59 9.23
C SER A 341 -29.27 -4.36 8.86
N ASN A 342 -29.52 -3.49 9.84
CA ASN A 342 -30.21 -2.20 9.69
C ASN A 342 -29.23 -1.04 9.37
N VAL A 343 -28.08 -1.33 8.77
CA VAL A 343 -27.01 -0.36 8.46
C VAL A 343 -26.74 -0.34 6.97
N ASN A 344 -25.99 0.64 6.49
CA ASN A 344 -25.68 0.81 5.08
C ASN A 344 -24.36 0.12 4.71
N VAL A 345 -24.21 -0.19 3.42
CA VAL A 345 -22.94 -0.67 2.86
C VAL A 345 -22.61 0.05 1.57
N GLN A 346 -21.33 0.26 1.33
CA GLN A 346 -20.76 0.82 0.11
C GLN A 346 -19.61 -0.06 -0.34
N LEU A 347 -19.51 -0.26 -1.65
CA LEU A 347 -18.30 -0.77 -2.28
C LEU A 347 -17.63 0.40 -2.99
N VAL A 348 -16.34 0.55 -2.74
CA VAL A 348 -15.54 1.71 -3.13
C VAL A 348 -14.29 1.21 -3.88
N ASP A 349 -13.89 1.93 -4.92
CA ASP A 349 -12.66 1.64 -5.67
C ASP A 349 -11.40 2.08 -4.89
N VAL A 350 -10.22 1.79 -5.45
CA VAL A 350 -8.95 2.14 -4.82
C VAL A 350 -8.74 3.65 -4.60
N ASN A 351 -9.43 4.48 -5.39
CA ASN A 351 -9.34 5.94 -5.35
C ASN A 351 -10.38 6.59 -4.41
N GLY A 352 -11.19 5.78 -3.73
CA GLY A 352 -12.25 6.28 -2.85
C GLY A 352 -13.56 6.60 -3.56
N ASN A 353 -13.71 6.26 -4.85
CA ASN A 353 -14.97 6.46 -5.56
C ASN A 353 -15.94 5.33 -5.28
N THR A 354 -17.18 5.70 -4.95
CA THR A 354 -18.26 4.73 -4.73
C THR A 354 -18.61 4.00 -6.04
N ILE A 355 -18.40 2.69 -6.06
CA ILE A 355 -18.83 1.81 -7.16
C ILE A 355 -20.32 1.55 -7.04
N THR A 356 -20.79 1.19 -5.84
CA THR A 356 -22.21 0.96 -5.58
C THR A 356 -22.54 1.04 -4.08
N THR A 357 -23.82 1.28 -3.78
CA THR A 357 -24.36 1.51 -2.43
C THR A 357 -25.53 0.56 -2.16
N GLY A 358 -25.59 -0.01 -0.97
CA GLY A 358 -26.76 -0.65 -0.40
C GLY A 358 -27.29 0.13 0.79
N SER A 359 -28.26 1.02 0.57
CA SER A 359 -28.92 1.81 1.63
C SER A 359 -30.05 1.04 2.32
N TYR A 360 -30.28 1.32 3.60
CA TYR A 360 -31.37 0.73 4.37
C TYR A 360 -32.71 1.34 3.93
N ASN A 361 -33.67 0.48 3.57
CA ASN A 361 -35.08 0.82 3.51
C ASN A 361 -35.84 -0.13 4.45
N SER A 362 -36.94 0.33 5.05
CA SER A 362 -37.66 -0.38 6.11
C SER A 362 -38.32 -1.71 5.69
N SER A 363 -38.07 -2.20 4.47
CA SER A 363 -38.73 -3.37 3.88
C SER A 363 -37.87 -4.66 3.84
N SER A 364 -36.54 -4.61 3.95
CA SER A 364 -35.72 -5.83 4.16
C SER A 364 -34.38 -5.56 4.86
N LYS A 365 -34.00 -6.46 5.79
CA LYS A 365 -32.70 -6.41 6.50
C LYS A 365 -31.54 -7.01 5.70
N LEU A 366 -31.85 -7.90 4.76
CA LEU A 366 -30.86 -8.54 3.89
C LEU A 366 -30.66 -7.68 2.64
N LYS A 367 -29.41 -7.40 2.31
CA LYS A 367 -28.98 -6.68 1.11
C LYS A 367 -27.96 -7.54 0.39
N THR A 368 -28.16 -7.78 -0.89
CA THR A 368 -27.19 -8.49 -1.72
C THR A 368 -26.87 -7.65 -2.94
N MET A 369 -25.59 -7.49 -3.20
CA MET A 369 -25.06 -6.85 -4.40
C MET A 369 -24.13 -7.84 -5.08
N SER A 370 -24.21 -7.93 -6.40
CA SER A 370 -23.39 -8.85 -7.19
C SER A 370 -23.03 -8.18 -8.51
N LEU A 371 -21.74 -8.03 -8.75
CA LEU A 371 -21.21 -7.33 -9.91
C LEU A 371 -19.86 -7.93 -10.34
N PRO A 372 -19.54 -7.89 -11.65
CA PRO A 372 -18.20 -8.20 -12.10
C PRO A 372 -17.24 -7.09 -11.63
N LEU A 373 -16.12 -7.48 -11.04
CA LEU A 373 -15.01 -6.59 -10.68
C LEU A 373 -13.73 -7.08 -11.34
N ASN A 374 -12.88 -6.14 -11.74
CA ASN A 374 -11.55 -6.44 -12.26
C ASN A 374 -10.64 -6.95 -11.12
N SER A 375 -9.46 -7.47 -11.46
CA SER A 375 -8.42 -7.62 -10.43
C SER A 375 -8.03 -6.25 -9.90
N GLY A 376 -7.71 -6.17 -8.62
CA GLY A 376 -7.39 -4.89 -7.99
C GLY A 376 -7.80 -4.83 -6.53
N THR A 377 -7.52 -3.68 -5.91
CA THR A 377 -7.90 -3.40 -4.53
C THR A 377 -9.23 -2.68 -4.48
N TYR A 378 -10.10 -3.12 -3.58
CA TYR A 378 -11.41 -2.54 -3.33
C TYR A 378 -11.61 -2.33 -1.82
N TYR A 379 -12.49 -1.41 -1.49
CA TYR A 379 -12.89 -1.14 -0.11
C TYR A 379 -14.37 -1.39 0.08
N ILE A 380 -14.75 -1.92 1.24
CA ILE A 380 -16.14 -2.06 1.65
C ILE A 380 -16.33 -1.21 2.89
N ARG A 381 -17.26 -0.25 2.82
CA ARG A 381 -17.66 0.57 3.96
C ARG A 381 -19.01 0.13 4.48
N VAL A 382 -19.10 -0.31 5.72
CA VAL A 382 -20.36 -0.53 6.43
C VAL A 382 -20.57 0.64 7.38
N TYR A 383 -21.72 1.32 7.32
CA TYR A 383 -21.91 2.55 8.10
C TYR A 383 -23.35 2.76 8.58
N SER A 384 -23.51 3.50 9.66
CA SER A 384 -24.80 3.75 10.30
C SER A 384 -25.26 5.20 10.14
N ASP A 385 -26.39 5.42 9.46
CA ASP A 385 -27.03 6.75 9.43
C ASP A 385 -27.66 7.05 10.78
N ASN A 386 -27.27 8.17 11.40
CA ASN A 386 -27.78 8.66 12.70
C ASN A 386 -27.37 7.82 13.93
N GLY A 387 -26.29 7.04 13.86
CA GLY A 387 -25.71 6.37 15.04
C GLY A 387 -26.55 5.20 15.58
N VAL A 388 -27.29 4.51 14.70
CA VAL A 388 -27.98 3.26 15.04
C VAL A 388 -26.94 2.20 15.43
N ASN A 389 -26.98 1.78 16.69
CA ASN A 389 -26.17 0.70 17.25
C ASN A 389 -26.67 -0.65 16.70
N CYS A 390 -25.88 -1.32 15.88
CA CYS A 390 -26.30 -2.56 15.24
C CYS A 390 -25.13 -3.50 14.96
N ASN A 391 -25.28 -4.75 15.39
CA ASN A 391 -24.47 -5.84 14.85
C ASN A 391 -24.87 -6.08 13.40
N TYR A 392 -23.90 -6.39 12.55
CA TYR A 392 -24.13 -6.84 11.20
C TYR A 392 -23.37 -8.12 10.89
N ASN A 393 -23.90 -8.85 9.91
CA ASN A 393 -23.19 -9.95 9.27
C ASN A 393 -22.94 -9.56 7.81
N LEU A 394 -21.67 -9.55 7.43
CA LEU A 394 -21.19 -9.25 6.09
C LEU A 394 -20.62 -10.54 5.48
N SER A 395 -21.30 -11.06 4.48
CA SER A 395 -20.86 -12.21 3.69
C SER A 395 -20.32 -11.72 2.36
N LEU A 396 -19.06 -12.04 2.08
CA LEU A 396 -18.38 -11.75 0.81
C LEU A 396 -18.20 -13.07 0.08
N SER A 397 -18.42 -13.10 -1.23
CA SER A 397 -18.04 -14.24 -2.04
C SER A 397 -17.51 -13.78 -3.38
N VAL A 398 -16.45 -14.45 -3.82
CA VAL A 398 -15.88 -14.25 -5.15
C VAL A 398 -15.82 -15.56 -5.88
N THR A 399 -16.34 -15.53 -7.09
CA THR A 399 -16.12 -16.58 -8.07
C THR A 399 -15.21 -15.99 -9.14
N PRO A 400 -13.94 -16.44 -9.24
CA PRO A 400 -13.06 -16.03 -10.32
C PRO A 400 -13.80 -16.17 -11.64
N LYS A 401 -13.88 -15.08 -12.38
CA LYS A 401 -14.34 -15.16 -13.76
C LYS A 401 -13.17 -15.77 -14.49
N SER A 402 -13.34 -17.00 -14.96
CA SER A 402 -12.44 -17.55 -15.96
C SER A 402 -12.55 -16.64 -17.19
N SER A 403 -11.67 -15.65 -17.28
CA SER A 403 -11.28 -15.19 -18.60
C SER A 403 -10.70 -16.44 -19.26
N PRO A 404 -11.17 -16.85 -20.45
CA PRO A 404 -10.46 -17.87 -21.18
C PRO A 404 -9.00 -17.44 -21.16
N ALA A 405 -8.10 -18.29 -20.64
CA ALA A 405 -6.71 -18.18 -21.03
C ALA A 405 -6.76 -18.00 -22.54
N ALA A 406 -6.18 -16.92 -23.07
CA ALA A 406 -6.14 -16.71 -24.50
C ALA A 406 -5.28 -17.85 -25.05
N VAL A 407 -5.90 -18.99 -25.31
CA VAL A 407 -5.29 -20.12 -26.00
C VAL A 407 -4.91 -19.53 -27.34
N PHE A 408 -3.60 -19.49 -27.61
CA PHE A 408 -3.10 -19.01 -28.88
C PHE A 408 -3.89 -19.70 -30.01
N LYS A 409 -4.59 -18.92 -30.81
CA LYS A 409 -5.39 -19.45 -31.92
C LYS A 409 -4.54 -19.41 -33.18
N SER A 410 -3.90 -20.52 -33.52
CA SER A 410 -2.98 -20.61 -34.66
C SER A 410 -3.56 -20.24 -36.03
N THR A 411 -4.89 -20.25 -36.17
CA THR A 411 -5.62 -19.85 -37.39
C THR A 411 -6.06 -18.39 -37.40
N GLU A 412 -6.13 -17.75 -36.24
CA GLU A 412 -6.48 -16.33 -36.10
C GLU A 412 -5.26 -15.49 -35.68
N GLY A 413 -4.12 -16.12 -35.37
CA GLY A 413 -2.88 -15.47 -34.95
C GLY A 413 -2.96 -14.72 -33.62
N TYR A 414 -3.90 -15.03 -32.71
CA TYR A 414 -4.09 -14.24 -31.49
C TYR A 414 -3.71 -14.98 -30.20
N GLY A 415 -2.96 -14.30 -29.33
CA GLY A 415 -2.66 -14.72 -27.96
C GLY A 415 -1.88 -13.63 -27.21
N LEU A 416 -2.32 -13.28 -26.00
CA LEU A 416 -1.62 -12.32 -25.15
C LEU A 416 -0.27 -12.92 -24.73
N VAL A 417 0.83 -12.18 -24.92
CA VAL A 417 2.15 -12.63 -24.49
C VAL A 417 2.22 -12.75 -22.96
N ASP A 418 2.89 -13.80 -22.49
CA ASP A 418 3.15 -14.06 -21.07
C ASP A 418 4.65 -14.25 -20.89
N ALA A 419 5.30 -13.28 -20.27
CA ALA A 419 6.74 -13.24 -20.04
C ALA A 419 7.21 -14.37 -19.13
N GLY A 420 6.52 -14.61 -18.01
CA GLY A 420 6.85 -15.68 -17.09
C GLY A 420 6.79 -17.08 -17.74
N VAL A 421 5.74 -17.34 -18.54
CA VAL A 421 5.60 -18.59 -19.30
C VAL A 421 6.65 -18.70 -20.40
N ALA A 422 6.88 -17.63 -21.17
CA ALA A 422 7.84 -17.63 -22.26
C ALA A 422 9.27 -17.90 -21.75
N VAL A 423 9.67 -17.25 -20.67
CA VAL A 423 10.97 -17.46 -20.03
C VAL A 423 11.09 -18.85 -19.43
N ALA A 424 10.04 -19.37 -18.77
CA ALA A 424 10.03 -20.74 -18.26
C ALA A 424 10.22 -21.78 -19.38
N LYS A 425 9.49 -21.63 -20.50
CA LYS A 425 9.62 -22.50 -21.68
C LYS A 425 11.01 -22.41 -22.31
N ALA A 426 11.60 -21.21 -22.38
CA ALA A 426 12.95 -20.98 -22.90
C ALA A 426 14.04 -21.81 -22.19
N ILE A 427 13.84 -22.12 -20.91
CA ILE A 427 14.76 -22.93 -20.08
C ILE A 427 14.22 -24.34 -19.77
N GLY A 428 13.17 -24.79 -20.47
CA GLY A 428 12.61 -26.13 -20.33
C GLY A 428 11.90 -26.39 -19.00
N GLN A 429 11.37 -25.36 -18.35
CA GLN A 429 10.63 -25.44 -17.09
C GLN A 429 9.13 -25.26 -17.27
N SER A 430 8.36 -25.68 -16.26
CA SER A 430 6.94 -25.31 -16.13
C SER A 430 6.80 -23.83 -15.81
N ALA A 431 5.64 -23.26 -16.15
CA ALA A 431 5.29 -21.87 -15.84
C ALA A 431 5.66 -21.47 -14.41
N PHE A 432 6.20 -20.27 -14.24
CA PHE A 432 6.56 -19.74 -12.94
C PHE A 432 5.30 -19.48 -12.09
N GLY A 433 5.46 -19.51 -10.78
CA GLY A 433 4.38 -19.18 -9.86
C GLY A 433 4.14 -17.68 -9.85
N ASN A 434 2.86 -17.28 -9.74
CA ASN A 434 2.44 -15.89 -9.73
C ASN A 434 3.15 -15.09 -8.63
N VAL A 435 3.46 -13.83 -8.92
CA VAL A 435 3.97 -12.88 -7.92
C VAL A 435 2.99 -11.73 -7.72
N ALA A 436 3.26 -10.87 -6.74
CA ALA A 436 2.42 -9.70 -6.49
C ALA A 436 2.58 -8.71 -7.65
N SER A 437 1.45 -8.16 -8.12
CA SER A 437 1.42 -7.09 -9.11
C SER A 437 2.15 -5.84 -8.59
N LEU A 438 2.84 -5.15 -9.49
CA LEU A 438 3.49 -3.87 -9.24
C LEU A 438 2.44 -2.78 -8.95
N GLY A 439 1.32 -2.82 -9.67
CA GLY A 439 0.26 -1.83 -9.59
C GLY A 439 0.65 -0.46 -10.16
N GLY A 440 -0.19 0.55 -9.91
CA GLY A 440 0.04 1.91 -10.39
C GLY A 440 0.09 2.00 -11.91
N ASN A 441 1.14 2.64 -12.43
CA ASN A 441 1.33 2.86 -13.87
C ASN A 441 1.96 1.69 -14.62
N SER A 442 2.33 0.60 -13.93
CA SER A 442 3.04 -0.55 -14.53
C SER A 442 2.11 -1.69 -14.93
N TRP A 443 0.90 -1.34 -15.38
CA TRP A 443 -0.13 -2.34 -15.70
C TRP A 443 0.28 -3.23 -16.86
N GLU A 444 1.11 -2.74 -17.79
CA GLU A 444 1.63 -3.50 -18.92
C GLU A 444 2.51 -4.65 -18.46
N ASN A 445 3.41 -4.39 -17.48
CA ASN A 445 4.25 -5.40 -16.85
C ASN A 445 3.40 -6.46 -16.12
N ASP A 446 2.39 -5.99 -15.37
CA ASP A 446 1.47 -6.88 -14.66
C ASP A 446 0.61 -7.73 -15.61
N LEU A 447 0.18 -7.17 -16.75
CA LEU A 447 -0.71 -7.86 -17.67
C LEU A 447 -0.03 -9.04 -18.36
N ILE A 448 1.27 -8.90 -18.65
CA ILE A 448 2.07 -9.91 -19.34
C ILE A 448 2.95 -10.72 -18.38
N ASN A 449 2.72 -10.65 -17.06
CA ASN A 449 3.43 -11.45 -16.06
C ASN A 449 4.97 -11.28 -16.12
N THR A 450 5.44 -10.05 -16.32
CA THR A 450 6.87 -9.73 -16.31
C THR A 450 7.51 -9.91 -14.92
N PRO A 451 6.85 -9.51 -13.81
CA PRO A 451 7.39 -9.71 -12.46
C PRO A 451 7.74 -11.17 -12.13
N GLU A 452 7.03 -12.15 -12.70
CA GLU A 452 7.30 -13.57 -12.55
C GLU A 452 8.69 -13.97 -13.09
N ALA A 453 9.11 -13.37 -14.21
CA ALA A 453 10.45 -13.58 -14.76
C ALA A 453 11.52 -12.88 -13.91
N TRP A 454 11.24 -11.65 -13.46
CA TRP A 454 12.15 -10.88 -12.62
C TRP A 454 12.42 -11.55 -11.27
N ALA A 455 11.40 -12.16 -10.67
CA ALA A 455 11.53 -12.92 -9.43
C ALA A 455 12.46 -14.13 -9.56
N ARG A 456 12.79 -14.55 -10.80
CA ARG A 456 13.77 -15.59 -11.11
C ARG A 456 15.13 -15.04 -11.54
N GLY A 457 15.32 -13.73 -11.51
CA GLY A 457 16.57 -13.06 -11.87
C GLY A 457 16.78 -12.88 -13.38
N TYR A 458 15.74 -13.08 -14.20
CA TYR A 458 15.79 -12.79 -15.63
C TYR A 458 15.32 -11.36 -15.86
N THR A 459 16.25 -10.51 -16.29
CA THR A 459 16.05 -9.05 -16.35
C THR A 459 16.41 -8.46 -17.71
N GLY A 460 16.82 -9.31 -18.67
CA GLY A 460 17.32 -8.87 -19.98
C GLY A 460 18.82 -8.61 -20.01
N LYS A 461 19.51 -8.77 -18.87
CA LYS A 461 20.94 -8.55 -18.75
C LYS A 461 21.74 -9.31 -19.80
N GLY A 462 22.63 -8.60 -20.50
CA GLY A 462 23.49 -9.17 -21.53
C GLY A 462 22.86 -9.28 -22.91
N VAL A 463 21.63 -8.80 -23.08
CA VAL A 463 20.94 -8.74 -24.37
C VAL A 463 20.94 -7.32 -24.91
N VAL A 464 21.27 -7.18 -26.20
CA VAL A 464 21.20 -5.91 -26.94
C VAL A 464 19.93 -5.90 -27.79
N VAL A 465 19.10 -4.87 -27.60
CA VAL A 465 17.87 -4.64 -28.36
C VAL A 465 18.05 -3.39 -29.21
N ALA A 466 18.10 -3.56 -30.53
CA ALA A 466 18.12 -2.44 -31.46
C ALA A 466 16.72 -1.86 -31.66
N VAL A 467 16.59 -0.56 -31.45
CA VAL A 467 15.33 0.19 -31.61
C VAL A 467 15.46 1.05 -32.86
N LEU A 468 14.81 0.60 -33.94
CA LEU A 468 14.78 1.32 -35.21
C LEU A 468 13.59 2.26 -35.22
N ASP A 469 13.83 3.51 -34.85
CA ASP A 469 12.77 4.50 -34.60
C ASP A 469 13.25 5.94 -34.86
N SER A 470 12.69 6.92 -34.16
CA SER A 470 12.94 8.37 -34.26
C SER A 470 14.15 8.86 -33.48
N GLY A 471 14.94 7.94 -32.90
CA GLY A 471 16.08 8.22 -32.05
C GLY A 471 15.81 7.87 -30.59
N ILE A 472 16.67 8.35 -29.69
CA ILE A 472 16.48 8.24 -28.25
C ILE A 472 16.96 9.51 -27.53
N ASP A 473 16.35 9.85 -26.39
CA ASP A 473 17.01 10.67 -25.37
C ASP A 473 17.95 9.79 -24.54
N TYR A 474 19.17 9.57 -25.03
CA TYR A 474 20.18 8.75 -24.35
C TYR A 474 20.69 9.35 -23.03
N ASN A 475 20.32 10.60 -22.71
CA ASN A 475 20.62 11.24 -21.43
C ASN A 475 19.46 11.13 -20.42
N HIS A 476 18.34 10.52 -20.82
CA HIS A 476 17.19 10.33 -19.95
C HIS A 476 17.61 9.55 -18.70
N VAL A 477 17.29 10.07 -17.51
CA VAL A 477 17.75 9.53 -16.22
C VAL A 477 17.38 8.07 -15.99
N ASP A 478 16.33 7.63 -16.67
CA ASP A 478 15.75 6.28 -16.60
C ASP A 478 16.22 5.33 -17.72
N LEU A 479 17.09 5.80 -18.62
CA LEU A 479 17.59 5.03 -19.77
C LEU A 479 19.10 5.07 -19.93
N LYS A 480 19.75 6.14 -19.47
CA LYS A 480 21.16 6.46 -19.73
C LYS A 480 22.11 5.31 -19.40
N ASP A 481 21.84 4.52 -18.36
CA ASP A 481 22.74 3.43 -17.96
C ASP A 481 22.47 2.16 -18.79
N ASN A 482 21.37 2.12 -19.53
CA ASN A 482 20.96 1.05 -20.44
C ASN A 482 21.21 1.35 -21.93
N ILE A 483 21.92 2.42 -22.27
CA ILE A 483 22.32 2.68 -23.65
C ILE A 483 23.47 1.76 -24.05
N TRP A 484 23.36 1.13 -25.22
CA TRP A 484 24.44 0.39 -25.87
C TRP A 484 25.52 1.37 -26.34
N THR A 485 26.77 0.96 -26.18
CA THR A 485 27.93 1.73 -26.63
C THR A 485 28.74 0.90 -27.60
N ASN A 486 29.08 1.47 -28.77
CA ASN A 486 30.09 0.87 -29.65
C ASN A 486 31.46 0.96 -28.95
N SER A 487 31.94 -0.17 -28.43
CA SER A 487 33.23 -0.23 -27.74
C SER A 487 34.44 -0.10 -28.66
N SER A 488 34.22 -0.14 -29.98
CA SER A 488 35.26 -0.02 -31.00
C SER A 488 35.50 1.42 -31.44
N GLU A 489 34.63 2.35 -31.03
CA GLU A 489 34.70 3.79 -31.33
C GLU A 489 35.37 4.61 -30.23
N ILE A 490 36.13 5.63 -30.62
CA ILE A 490 36.68 6.64 -29.68
C ILE A 490 35.87 7.93 -29.82
N ALA A 491 34.97 8.13 -28.86
CA ALA A 491 34.02 9.23 -28.88
C ALA A 491 34.61 10.62 -29.21
N GLY A 492 34.13 11.19 -30.30
CA GLY A 492 34.33 12.60 -30.67
C GLY A 492 35.68 12.87 -31.32
N ASN A 493 36.33 11.86 -31.90
CA ASN A 493 37.61 12.02 -32.58
C ASN A 493 37.46 12.36 -34.08
N GLY A 494 36.24 12.33 -34.62
CA GLY A 494 35.92 12.64 -36.01
C GLY A 494 36.31 11.55 -37.00
N LYS A 495 36.46 10.29 -36.55
CA LYS A 495 36.89 9.16 -37.36
C LYS A 495 35.93 7.99 -37.20
N ASP A 496 36.02 7.10 -38.17
CA ASP A 496 35.43 5.76 -38.15
C ASP A 496 36.60 4.85 -37.70
N ASP A 497 36.62 4.51 -36.41
CA ASP A 497 37.75 3.82 -35.76
C ASP A 497 37.71 2.31 -36.02
N ASP A 498 36.52 1.75 -36.23
CA ASP A 498 36.32 0.32 -36.49
C ASP A 498 36.20 -0.04 -37.99
N GLY A 499 36.11 0.97 -38.85
CA GLY A 499 36.10 0.85 -40.31
C GLY A 499 34.79 0.33 -40.87
N ASP A 500 33.69 0.50 -40.15
CA ASP A 500 32.36 0.01 -40.51
C ASP A 500 31.60 0.96 -41.49
N GLY A 501 32.12 2.17 -41.70
CA GLY A 501 31.57 3.21 -42.54
C GLY A 501 30.81 4.31 -41.80
N TYR A 502 30.76 4.31 -40.47
CA TYR A 502 29.96 5.19 -39.62
C TYR A 502 30.83 5.96 -38.62
N ILE A 503 31.14 7.21 -38.94
CA ILE A 503 32.03 8.06 -38.12
C ILE A 503 31.43 8.34 -36.74
N ASP A 504 32.16 8.00 -35.66
CA ASP A 504 31.80 8.27 -34.27
C ASP A 504 30.41 7.73 -33.86
N ASP A 505 29.99 6.55 -34.33
CA ASP A 505 28.68 5.92 -34.03
C ASP A 505 28.57 5.32 -32.60
N VAL A 506 29.18 6.01 -31.62
CA VAL A 506 29.36 5.60 -30.21
C VAL A 506 28.09 5.06 -29.56
N TYR A 507 26.93 5.65 -29.87
CA TYR A 507 25.63 5.29 -29.29
C TYR A 507 24.65 4.79 -30.34
N GLY A 508 25.10 4.45 -31.56
CA GLY A 508 24.26 4.13 -32.69
C GLY A 508 24.36 5.12 -33.84
N TRP A 509 23.51 4.93 -34.86
CA TRP A 509 23.56 5.71 -36.10
C TRP A 509 22.22 6.32 -36.50
N ASN A 510 22.27 7.50 -37.13
CA ASN A 510 21.14 8.18 -37.73
C ASN A 510 21.18 8.06 -39.27
N PHE A 511 20.32 7.20 -39.80
CA PHE A 511 20.14 6.96 -41.24
C PHE A 511 19.27 8.00 -41.94
N VAL A 512 18.66 8.93 -41.21
CA VAL A 512 17.89 10.04 -41.79
C VAL A 512 18.85 11.14 -42.27
N ASP A 513 19.79 11.53 -41.40
CA ASP A 513 20.72 12.63 -41.66
C ASP A 513 22.15 12.14 -41.95
N ASN A 514 22.37 10.83 -41.92
CA ASN A 514 23.65 10.15 -42.15
C ASN A 514 24.78 10.68 -41.25
N ASN A 515 24.56 10.63 -39.94
CA ASN A 515 25.49 11.05 -38.91
C ASN A 515 25.29 10.25 -37.61
N ASN A 516 26.07 10.55 -36.57
CA ASN A 516 25.99 9.93 -35.25
C ASN A 516 25.01 10.60 -34.26
N ASP A 517 24.20 11.57 -34.71
CA ASP A 517 23.19 12.21 -33.87
C ASP A 517 21.91 11.36 -33.81
N VAL A 518 21.85 10.46 -32.85
CA VAL A 518 20.69 9.61 -32.55
C VAL A 518 19.65 10.30 -31.65
N SER A 519 19.73 11.61 -31.44
CA SER A 519 18.79 12.31 -30.55
C SER A 519 17.34 12.21 -31.01
N ASP A 520 16.45 12.00 -30.04
CA ASP A 520 15.01 11.98 -30.27
C ASP A 520 14.39 13.37 -30.06
N LYS A 521 13.82 13.91 -31.14
CA LYS A 521 13.04 15.17 -31.11
C LYS A 521 11.55 14.94 -31.35
N ASN A 522 11.16 13.69 -31.59
CA ASN A 522 9.76 13.29 -31.79
C ASN A 522 9.14 12.78 -30.48
N GLY A 523 9.88 11.95 -29.76
CA GLY A 523 9.52 11.33 -28.49
C GLY A 523 9.11 9.86 -28.61
N HIS A 524 8.76 9.40 -29.81
CA HIS A 524 8.30 8.02 -30.03
C HIS A 524 9.38 6.98 -29.74
N GLY A 525 10.62 7.20 -30.19
CA GLY A 525 11.71 6.25 -30.01
C GLY A 525 12.16 6.15 -28.55
N THR A 526 12.14 7.26 -27.83
CA THR A 526 12.36 7.27 -26.37
C THR A 526 11.26 6.51 -25.63
N HIS A 527 10.00 6.64 -26.05
CA HIS A 527 8.85 5.93 -25.44
C HIS A 527 8.94 4.42 -25.64
N VAL A 528 9.24 4.00 -26.86
CA VAL A 528 9.50 2.60 -27.22
C VAL A 528 10.68 2.04 -26.41
N SER A 529 11.77 2.79 -26.31
CA SER A 529 12.98 2.36 -25.59
C SER A 529 12.76 2.19 -24.09
N GLY A 530 12.02 3.12 -23.45
CA GLY A 530 11.65 3.01 -22.04
C GLY A 530 10.77 1.80 -21.74
N THR A 531 9.85 1.47 -22.64
CA THR A 531 8.99 0.28 -22.49
C THR A 531 9.84 -1.00 -22.47
N ILE A 532 10.93 -1.05 -23.25
CA ILE A 532 11.85 -2.18 -23.29
C ILE A 532 12.74 -2.21 -22.05
N ALA A 533 13.46 -1.12 -21.75
CA ALA A 533 14.59 -1.15 -20.82
C ALA A 533 14.74 0.11 -19.95
N ALA A 534 13.64 0.77 -19.57
CA ALA A 534 13.72 1.73 -18.46
C ALA A 534 14.24 1.03 -17.20
N GLU A 535 15.15 1.71 -16.49
CA GLU A 535 15.91 1.14 -15.38
C GLU A 535 15.01 0.75 -14.19
N ASN A 536 15.39 -0.29 -13.45
CA ASN A 536 14.77 -0.58 -12.15
C ASN A 536 15.50 0.17 -11.03
N ASN A 537 15.34 1.50 -10.99
CA ASN A 537 16.11 2.41 -10.15
C ASN A 537 15.26 3.17 -9.09
N SER A 538 14.01 2.75 -8.87
CA SER A 538 13.02 3.44 -8.02
C SER A 538 12.62 4.85 -8.48
N PHE A 539 12.96 5.23 -9.71
CA PHE A 539 12.56 6.45 -10.38
C PHE A 539 11.71 6.09 -11.60
N GLY A 540 10.76 6.94 -11.97
CA GLY A 540 10.04 6.78 -13.25
C GLY A 540 9.27 5.46 -13.41
N ILE A 541 9.65 4.69 -14.44
CA ILE A 541 9.05 3.40 -14.80
C ILE A 541 10.12 2.31 -14.88
N THR A 542 9.71 1.05 -14.87
CA THR A 542 10.60 -0.08 -15.12
C THR A 542 10.20 -0.77 -16.42
N GLY A 543 11.15 -0.86 -17.35
CA GLY A 543 10.97 -1.54 -18.63
C GLY A 543 10.87 -3.06 -18.46
N ILE A 544 10.27 -3.73 -19.45
CA ILE A 544 10.06 -5.19 -19.42
C ILE A 544 11.38 -5.95 -19.16
N ALA A 545 12.46 -5.51 -19.81
CA ALA A 545 13.82 -6.05 -19.73
C ALA A 545 14.78 -4.97 -19.23
N TYR A 546 14.60 -4.53 -17.98
CA TYR A 546 15.25 -3.37 -17.38
C TYR A 546 16.79 -3.43 -17.25
N ASP A 547 17.45 -4.56 -17.56
CA ASP A 547 18.93 -4.65 -17.64
C ASP A 547 19.44 -4.88 -19.08
N ALA A 548 18.55 -4.88 -20.09
CA ALA A 548 18.94 -4.96 -21.49
C ALA A 548 19.61 -3.66 -21.96
N LYS A 549 20.44 -3.76 -23.00
CA LYS A 549 21.03 -2.58 -23.64
C LYS A 549 20.25 -2.18 -24.88
N ILE A 550 19.87 -0.91 -24.98
CA ILE A 550 19.21 -0.34 -26.15
C ILE A 550 20.26 0.13 -27.13
N MET A 551 20.21 -0.34 -28.38
CA MET A 551 20.97 0.19 -29.51
C MET A 551 20.06 1.10 -30.35
N PRO A 552 20.15 2.43 -30.19
CA PRO A 552 19.40 3.38 -30.99
C PRO A 552 19.81 3.33 -32.46
N VAL A 553 18.82 3.18 -33.35
CA VAL A 553 19.03 3.31 -34.80
C VAL A 553 17.97 4.24 -35.34
N LYS A 554 18.34 5.49 -35.60
CA LYS A 554 17.38 6.52 -36.03
C LYS A 554 17.09 6.36 -37.52
N VAL A 555 15.89 5.87 -37.84
CA VAL A 555 15.38 5.65 -39.20
C VAL A 555 14.14 6.51 -39.50
N LEU A 556 13.60 7.19 -38.49
CA LEU A 556 12.52 8.17 -38.61
C LEU A 556 13.03 9.57 -38.27
N ASN A 557 12.58 10.55 -39.06
CA ASN A 557 12.86 11.96 -38.84
C ASN A 557 12.06 12.50 -37.64
N ASP A 558 12.24 13.79 -37.33
CA ASP A 558 11.61 14.44 -36.18
C ASP A 558 10.07 14.50 -36.25
N GLN A 559 9.48 14.18 -37.41
CA GLN A 559 8.04 14.06 -37.61
C GLN A 559 7.54 12.61 -37.64
N GLY A 560 8.38 11.65 -37.23
CA GLY A 560 8.04 10.23 -37.18
C GLY A 560 7.93 9.57 -38.57
N SER A 561 8.53 10.17 -39.61
CA SER A 561 8.50 9.66 -40.98
C SER A 561 9.87 9.18 -41.43
N GLY A 562 9.93 8.07 -42.17
CA GLY A 562 11.18 7.48 -42.68
C GLY A 562 11.00 6.88 -44.07
N SER A 563 12.04 6.18 -44.53
CA SER A 563 12.02 5.44 -45.80
C SER A 563 12.37 3.97 -45.57
N ASP A 564 11.87 3.08 -46.43
CA ASP A 564 12.25 1.66 -46.38
C ASP A 564 13.77 1.49 -46.51
N THR A 565 14.45 2.36 -47.28
CA THR A 565 15.91 2.36 -47.38
C THR A 565 16.59 2.58 -46.03
N SER A 566 16.14 3.56 -45.25
CA SER A 566 16.70 3.82 -43.91
C SER A 566 16.44 2.65 -42.96
N VAL A 567 15.25 2.04 -43.03
CA VAL A 567 14.91 0.84 -42.24
C VAL A 567 15.77 -0.36 -42.63
N ILE A 568 15.95 -0.62 -43.93
CA ILE A 568 16.80 -1.68 -44.46
C ILE A 568 18.24 -1.51 -43.96
N GLN A 569 18.82 -0.32 -44.12
CA GLN A 569 20.17 -0.02 -43.67
C GLN A 569 20.30 -0.18 -42.15
N GLY A 570 19.30 0.29 -41.40
CA GLY A 570 19.24 0.12 -39.95
C GLY A 570 19.22 -1.34 -39.51
N ILE A 571 18.51 -2.22 -40.23
CA ILE A 571 18.48 -3.66 -39.91
C ILE A 571 19.87 -4.27 -40.11
N TYR A 572 20.54 -3.97 -41.22
CA TYR A 572 21.91 -4.46 -41.45
C TYR A 572 22.89 -3.93 -40.40
N TYR A 573 22.80 -2.65 -40.06
CA TYR A 573 23.59 -2.03 -39.01
C TYR A 573 23.39 -2.76 -37.67
N ALA A 574 22.14 -2.92 -37.22
CA ALA A 574 21.83 -3.58 -35.95
C ALA A 574 22.40 -5.00 -35.87
N VAL A 575 22.25 -5.78 -36.94
CA VAL A 575 22.77 -7.16 -37.00
C VAL A 575 24.30 -7.17 -36.95
N ASN A 576 24.96 -6.29 -37.69
CA ASN A 576 26.42 -6.25 -37.79
C ASN A 576 27.07 -5.72 -36.49
N HIS A 577 26.34 -4.92 -35.70
CA HIS A 577 26.78 -4.39 -34.40
C HIS A 577 26.33 -5.22 -33.19
N GLY A 578 25.85 -6.45 -33.43
CA GLY A 578 25.63 -7.43 -32.36
C GLY A 578 24.29 -7.32 -31.65
N ALA A 579 23.27 -6.70 -32.26
CA ALA A 579 21.91 -6.76 -31.74
C ALA A 579 21.42 -8.22 -31.66
N ASN A 580 20.75 -8.57 -30.56
CA ASN A 580 20.08 -9.86 -30.41
C ASN A 580 18.61 -9.78 -30.81
N VAL A 581 18.00 -8.62 -30.61
CA VAL A 581 16.60 -8.32 -30.93
C VAL A 581 16.53 -7.01 -31.70
N ILE A 582 15.65 -6.95 -32.70
CA ILE A 582 15.31 -5.72 -33.43
C ILE A 582 13.84 -5.41 -33.17
N ASN A 583 13.56 -4.23 -32.61
CA ASN A 583 12.21 -3.69 -32.48
C ASN A 583 11.90 -2.76 -33.66
N LEU A 584 10.89 -3.11 -34.46
CA LEU A 584 10.37 -2.30 -35.56
C LEU A 584 8.97 -1.77 -35.20
N SER A 585 8.92 -0.53 -34.67
CA SER A 585 7.68 0.21 -34.45
C SER A 585 7.33 1.10 -35.64
N VAL A 586 7.50 0.56 -36.85
CA VAL A 586 7.31 1.22 -38.15
C VAL A 586 6.46 0.35 -39.07
N GLY A 587 5.78 0.97 -40.03
CA GLY A 587 5.03 0.23 -41.04
C GLY A 587 4.63 1.05 -42.25
N SER A 588 4.33 0.35 -43.34
CA SER A 588 3.85 0.88 -44.61
C SER A 588 2.83 -0.08 -45.23
N ASN A 589 2.10 0.39 -46.26
CA ASN A 589 1.09 -0.42 -46.94
C ASN A 589 1.67 -1.30 -48.06
N ASP A 590 2.88 -0.98 -48.52
CA ASP A 590 3.48 -1.58 -49.70
C ASP A 590 4.53 -2.63 -49.33
N ALA A 591 4.59 -3.71 -50.10
CA ALA A 591 5.62 -4.73 -49.93
C ALA A 591 6.94 -4.23 -50.54
N ASP A 592 8.06 -4.54 -49.89
CA ASP A 592 9.41 -4.28 -50.39
C ASP A 592 10.27 -5.55 -50.22
N ASP A 593 10.67 -6.14 -51.35
CA ASP A 593 11.50 -7.35 -51.40
C ASP A 593 12.88 -7.16 -50.74
N TYR A 594 13.43 -5.93 -50.76
CA TYR A 594 14.69 -5.62 -50.09
C TYR A 594 14.52 -5.55 -48.57
N LEU A 595 13.40 -4.99 -48.08
CA LEU A 595 13.06 -5.01 -46.66
C LEU A 595 12.80 -6.44 -46.17
N GLN A 596 12.10 -7.25 -46.95
CA GLN A 596 11.96 -8.68 -46.69
C GLN A 596 13.33 -9.37 -46.58
N SER A 597 14.24 -9.09 -47.52
CA SER A 597 15.59 -9.67 -47.54
C SER A 597 16.42 -9.26 -46.33
N ALA A 598 16.29 -8.02 -45.85
CA ALA A 598 16.96 -7.54 -44.63
C ALA A 598 16.45 -8.26 -43.37
N ILE A 599 15.13 -8.44 -43.24
CA ILE A 599 14.52 -9.20 -42.13
C ILE A 599 14.94 -10.68 -42.17
N GLN A 600 14.96 -11.27 -43.37
CA GLN A 600 15.48 -12.62 -43.57
C GLN A 600 16.96 -12.71 -43.18
N TYR A 601 17.78 -11.72 -43.55
CA TYR A 601 19.19 -11.65 -43.15
C TYR A 601 19.32 -11.63 -41.61
N ALA A 602 18.60 -10.75 -40.92
CA ALA A 602 18.58 -10.68 -39.46
C ALA A 602 18.22 -12.04 -38.83
N SER A 603 17.12 -12.65 -39.26
CA SER A 603 16.72 -13.97 -38.77
C SER A 603 17.76 -15.06 -39.09
N SER A 604 18.45 -15.00 -40.22
CA SER A 604 19.52 -15.96 -40.58
C SER A 604 20.78 -15.82 -39.73
N LYS A 605 21.00 -14.64 -39.15
CA LYS A 605 22.11 -14.32 -38.25
C LYS A 605 21.79 -14.56 -36.77
N GLY A 606 20.60 -15.10 -36.47
CA GLY A 606 20.15 -15.38 -35.11
C GLY A 606 19.48 -14.20 -34.41
N VAL A 607 19.22 -13.10 -35.12
CA VAL A 607 18.58 -11.91 -34.56
C VAL A 607 17.06 -12.03 -34.66
N VAL A 608 16.35 -11.79 -33.56
CA VAL A 608 14.89 -11.85 -33.52
C VAL A 608 14.30 -10.50 -33.91
N VAL A 609 13.42 -10.47 -34.92
CA VAL A 609 12.76 -9.25 -35.39
C VAL A 609 11.32 -9.20 -34.90
N VAL A 610 10.97 -8.15 -34.15
CA VAL A 610 9.64 -7.91 -33.56
C VAL A 610 9.02 -6.69 -34.24
N ILE A 611 7.79 -6.82 -34.76
CA ILE A 611 7.23 -5.90 -35.75
C ILE A 611 5.81 -5.49 -35.38
N ALA A 612 5.53 -4.18 -35.36
CA ALA A 612 4.17 -3.66 -35.14
C ALA A 612 3.19 -4.12 -36.23
N ALA A 613 2.00 -4.56 -35.87
CA ALA A 613 0.99 -4.98 -36.84
C ALA A 613 0.37 -3.81 -37.65
N GLY A 614 0.37 -2.59 -37.09
CA GLY A 614 -0.24 -1.39 -37.67
C GLY A 614 -1.55 -0.98 -37.00
N ASN A 615 -2.00 0.25 -37.29
CA ASN A 615 -3.02 0.96 -36.49
C ASN A 615 -4.24 1.43 -37.33
N ASP A 616 -4.57 0.72 -38.41
CA ASP A 616 -5.59 1.12 -39.39
C ASP A 616 -6.91 0.34 -39.26
N SER A 617 -7.08 -0.44 -38.18
CA SER A 617 -8.19 -1.39 -38.01
C SER A 617 -8.35 -2.38 -39.18
N ALA A 618 -7.26 -2.68 -39.91
CA ALA A 618 -7.28 -3.53 -41.09
C ALA A 618 -7.43 -5.01 -40.70
N SER A 619 -7.98 -5.82 -41.61
CA SER A 619 -8.19 -7.27 -41.39
C SER A 619 -6.91 -8.11 -41.42
N VAL A 620 -5.78 -7.51 -41.80
CA VAL A 620 -4.46 -8.13 -41.94
C VAL A 620 -3.39 -7.10 -41.53
N PRO A 621 -2.18 -7.52 -41.14
CA PRO A 621 -1.14 -6.59 -40.74
C PRO A 621 -0.64 -5.72 -41.91
N SER A 622 0.03 -4.63 -41.60
CA SER A 622 0.82 -3.83 -42.55
C SER A 622 2.18 -4.49 -42.84
N TYR A 623 2.93 -3.98 -43.80
CA TYR A 623 4.33 -4.36 -43.99
C TYR A 623 5.23 -3.51 -43.05
N PRO A 624 6.31 -4.07 -42.48
CA PRO A 624 6.85 -5.40 -42.72
C PRO A 624 6.24 -6.54 -41.88
N ALA A 625 5.21 -6.29 -41.05
CA ALA A 625 4.68 -7.29 -40.11
C ALA A 625 4.20 -8.58 -40.79
N ARG A 626 3.74 -8.51 -42.05
CA ARG A 626 3.39 -9.72 -42.83
C ARG A 626 4.57 -10.68 -43.07
N TYR A 627 5.81 -10.20 -43.03
CA TYR A 627 7.00 -11.05 -43.16
C TYR A 627 7.25 -11.92 -41.91
N ALA A 628 6.52 -11.68 -40.80
CA ALA A 628 6.50 -12.55 -39.63
C ALA A 628 6.00 -13.96 -39.91
N LYS A 629 5.46 -14.21 -41.11
CA LYS A 629 5.12 -15.56 -41.59
C LYS A 629 6.33 -16.50 -41.51
N ASN A 630 7.52 -15.97 -41.78
CA ASN A 630 8.75 -16.77 -41.82
C ASN A 630 9.90 -16.21 -40.96
N TRP A 631 10.02 -14.89 -40.79
CA TRP A 631 11.27 -14.28 -40.30
C TRP A 631 11.10 -13.22 -39.19
N GLY A 632 9.96 -13.16 -38.52
CA GLY A 632 9.72 -12.20 -37.44
C GLY A 632 8.51 -12.55 -36.59
N ILE A 633 8.15 -11.63 -35.68
CA ILE A 633 6.97 -11.72 -34.82
C ILE A 633 6.14 -10.46 -35.03
N ALA A 634 4.90 -10.61 -35.49
CA ALA A 634 3.94 -9.51 -35.60
C ALA A 634 3.26 -9.27 -34.25
N VAL A 635 3.07 -8.01 -33.88
CA VAL A 635 2.53 -7.65 -32.56
C VAL A 635 1.30 -6.76 -32.68
N GLY A 636 0.18 -7.28 -32.17
CA GLY A 636 -1.06 -6.54 -31.98
C GLY A 636 -1.17 -5.89 -30.61
N ALA A 637 -2.05 -4.89 -30.48
CA ALA A 637 -2.26 -4.14 -29.24
C ALA A 637 -3.53 -4.60 -28.51
N VAL A 638 -3.44 -4.70 -27.18
CA VAL A 638 -4.58 -4.83 -26.28
C VAL A 638 -4.65 -3.71 -25.24
N ASP A 639 -5.84 -3.50 -24.69
CA ASP A 639 -6.07 -2.65 -23.52
C ASP A 639 -5.85 -3.40 -22.19
N GLN A 640 -5.95 -2.67 -21.08
CA GLN A 640 -5.89 -3.20 -19.70
C GLN A 640 -6.89 -4.32 -19.41
N ASN A 641 -7.97 -4.42 -20.19
CA ASN A 641 -9.00 -5.44 -20.04
C ASN A 641 -8.76 -6.66 -20.96
N LYS A 642 -7.59 -6.73 -21.62
CA LYS A 642 -7.23 -7.76 -22.61
C LYS A 642 -8.07 -7.71 -23.89
N ASN A 643 -8.80 -6.63 -24.14
CA ASN A 643 -9.51 -6.44 -25.39
C ASN A 643 -8.53 -5.96 -26.45
N MET A 644 -8.66 -6.48 -27.66
CA MET A 644 -7.91 -5.94 -28.80
C MET A 644 -8.25 -4.47 -29.00
N ALA A 645 -7.22 -3.64 -29.19
CA ALA A 645 -7.40 -2.22 -29.43
C ALA A 645 -8.18 -2.03 -30.74
N ASN A 646 -9.13 -1.08 -30.74
CA ASN A 646 -10.00 -0.83 -31.90
C ASN A 646 -9.24 -0.45 -33.17
N PHE A 647 -8.06 0.17 -33.04
CA PHE A 647 -7.17 0.54 -34.16
C PHE A 647 -6.28 -0.62 -34.63
N CYS A 648 -6.16 -1.71 -33.86
CA CYS A 648 -5.16 -2.74 -34.14
C CYS A 648 -5.45 -3.46 -35.46
N ASN A 649 -4.45 -3.56 -36.34
CA ASN A 649 -4.54 -4.45 -37.49
C ASN A 649 -4.53 -5.91 -37.03
N HIS A 650 -5.44 -6.68 -37.59
CA HIS A 650 -5.69 -8.09 -37.28
C HIS A 650 -4.65 -9.01 -37.93
N ALA A 651 -4.46 -10.24 -37.44
CA ALA A 651 -3.46 -11.17 -38.00
C ALA A 651 -3.85 -11.74 -39.37
N GLY A 652 -5.13 -11.69 -39.73
CA GLY A 652 -5.68 -12.33 -40.92
C GLY A 652 -6.09 -13.79 -40.69
N SER A 653 -6.31 -14.50 -41.79
CA SER A 653 -6.69 -15.93 -41.80
C SER A 653 -5.52 -16.89 -42.05
N ASP A 654 -4.36 -16.36 -42.44
CA ASP A 654 -3.16 -17.16 -42.68
C ASP A 654 -2.39 -17.37 -41.38
N SER A 655 -1.75 -18.53 -41.24
CA SER A 655 -0.85 -18.76 -40.12
C SER A 655 0.28 -17.73 -40.12
N LEU A 656 0.42 -17.04 -39.00
CA LEU A 656 1.36 -15.95 -38.79
C LEU A 656 1.89 -16.03 -37.36
N SER A 657 3.19 -15.79 -37.16
CA SER A 657 3.74 -15.62 -35.82
C SER A 657 3.27 -14.27 -35.28
N TYR A 658 2.06 -14.24 -34.71
CA TYR A 658 1.40 -13.03 -34.24
C TYR A 658 1.03 -13.22 -32.76
N VAL A 659 1.37 -12.24 -31.94
CA VAL A 659 0.95 -12.19 -30.52
C VAL A 659 0.35 -10.82 -30.23
N THR A 660 -0.36 -10.70 -29.12
CA THR A 660 -0.82 -9.40 -28.63
C THR A 660 -0.10 -9.02 -27.35
N ALA A 661 0.06 -7.72 -27.15
CA ALA A 661 0.68 -7.15 -25.96
C ALA A 661 0.02 -5.80 -25.58
N PRO A 662 0.23 -5.31 -24.36
CA PRO A 662 -0.22 -3.99 -23.91
C PRO A 662 0.12 -2.88 -24.92
N GLY A 663 -0.87 -2.18 -25.43
CA GLY A 663 -0.64 -1.12 -26.43
C GLY A 663 -1.62 0.05 -26.36
N VAL A 664 -2.49 0.12 -25.35
CA VAL A 664 -3.43 1.23 -25.14
C VAL A 664 -3.14 1.91 -23.82
N ASN A 665 -2.81 3.20 -23.84
CA ASN A 665 -2.41 3.99 -22.67
C ASN A 665 -1.22 3.36 -21.93
N VAL A 666 -0.15 3.07 -22.66
CA VAL A 666 1.13 2.61 -22.09
C VAL A 666 1.94 3.83 -21.66
N TYR A 667 2.33 3.88 -20.38
CA TYR A 667 3.11 4.97 -19.79
C TYR A 667 4.60 4.68 -19.94
N SER A 668 5.36 5.59 -20.56
CA SER A 668 6.82 5.41 -20.74
C SER A 668 7.54 6.75 -20.87
N THR A 669 8.88 6.69 -20.92
CA THR A 669 9.82 7.81 -21.03
C THR A 669 9.63 8.60 -22.33
N ILE A 670 9.75 9.91 -22.26
CA ILE A 670 9.84 10.80 -23.43
C ILE A 670 10.97 11.83 -23.18
N PRO A 671 11.49 12.50 -24.22
CA PRO A 671 12.66 13.37 -24.08
C PRO A 671 12.53 14.44 -23.00
N GLY A 672 13.67 14.79 -22.40
CA GLY A 672 13.77 15.83 -21.38
C GLY A 672 13.38 15.37 -19.98
N ASN A 673 13.67 14.10 -19.64
CA ASN A 673 13.31 13.48 -18.35
C ASN A 673 11.81 13.52 -18.04
N ASN A 674 10.96 13.30 -19.06
CA ASN A 674 9.51 13.33 -18.94
C ASN A 674 8.90 11.95 -19.24
N TYR A 675 7.60 11.82 -19.00
CA TYR A 675 6.86 10.57 -19.22
C TYR A 675 5.49 10.86 -19.81
N ALA A 676 4.98 9.99 -20.68
CA ALA A 676 3.69 10.16 -21.33
C ALA A 676 2.99 8.83 -21.63
N TYR A 677 1.67 8.89 -21.75
CA TYR A 677 0.84 7.79 -22.22
C TYR A 677 0.71 7.82 -23.73
N TYR A 678 1.14 6.78 -24.42
CA TYR A 678 0.87 6.57 -25.85
C TYR A 678 0.01 5.32 -26.08
N SER A 679 -0.64 5.28 -27.23
CA SER A 679 -1.43 4.14 -27.70
C SER A 679 -1.05 3.80 -29.13
N GLY A 680 -0.83 2.52 -29.40
CA GLY A 680 -0.48 2.01 -30.72
C GLY A 680 0.07 0.60 -30.64
N THR A 681 0.06 -0.13 -31.76
CA THR A 681 0.86 -1.34 -31.91
C THR A 681 2.36 -1.05 -31.70
N SER A 682 2.81 0.18 -31.95
CA SER A 682 4.14 0.68 -31.59
C SER A 682 4.49 0.60 -30.11
N MET A 683 3.50 0.57 -29.20
CA MET A 683 3.71 0.38 -27.76
C MET A 683 3.59 -1.10 -27.34
N ALA A 684 2.90 -1.91 -28.14
CA ALA A 684 2.81 -3.36 -27.93
C ALA A 684 4.08 -4.08 -28.38
N THR A 685 4.66 -3.70 -29.52
CA THR A 685 5.93 -4.24 -30.04
C THR A 685 7.07 -4.23 -29.03
N PRO A 686 7.38 -3.12 -28.33
CA PRO A 686 8.46 -3.09 -27.35
C PRO A 686 8.19 -3.97 -26.13
N CYS A 687 6.92 -4.19 -25.74
CA CYS A 687 6.61 -5.17 -24.70
C CYS A 687 7.10 -6.57 -25.11
N VAL A 688 6.81 -7.00 -26.35
CA VAL A 688 7.25 -8.31 -26.87
C VAL A 688 8.76 -8.35 -27.09
N ALA A 689 9.38 -7.27 -27.58
CA ALA A 689 10.84 -7.19 -27.70
C ALA A 689 11.53 -7.34 -26.34
N GLY A 690 10.98 -6.73 -25.29
CA GLY A 690 11.41 -6.94 -23.91
C GLY A 690 11.24 -8.38 -23.46
N VAL A 691 10.10 -9.03 -23.71
CA VAL A 691 9.91 -10.46 -23.39
C VAL A 691 10.95 -11.34 -24.10
N VAL A 692 11.23 -11.08 -25.37
CA VAL A 692 12.29 -11.79 -26.11
C VAL A 692 13.65 -11.56 -25.45
N ALA A 693 13.96 -10.34 -25.00
CA ALA A 693 15.19 -10.07 -24.28
C ALA A 693 15.28 -10.83 -22.95
N LEU A 694 14.16 -10.95 -22.21
CA LEU A 694 14.10 -11.81 -21.02
C LEU A 694 14.40 -13.28 -21.38
N MET A 695 13.78 -13.80 -22.45
CA MET A 695 14.02 -15.18 -22.93
C MET A 695 15.48 -15.42 -23.29
N LEU A 696 16.11 -14.48 -24.03
CA LEU A 696 17.51 -14.60 -24.45
C LEU A 696 18.49 -14.41 -23.29
N SER A 697 18.13 -13.62 -22.27
CA SER A 697 18.91 -13.55 -21.03
C SER A 697 18.87 -14.87 -20.25
N ALA A 698 17.77 -15.61 -20.35
CA ALA A 698 17.60 -16.91 -19.72
C ALA A 698 18.26 -18.05 -20.51
N ASN A 699 18.19 -17.99 -21.84
CA ASN A 699 18.81 -18.94 -22.76
C ASN A 699 19.34 -18.23 -24.02
N PRO A 700 20.63 -17.86 -24.06
CA PRO A 700 21.22 -17.12 -25.17
C PRO A 700 21.41 -17.95 -26.45
N HIS A 701 21.08 -19.25 -26.43
CA HIS A 701 21.25 -20.15 -27.57
C HIS A 701 19.96 -20.43 -28.34
N LEU A 702 18.85 -19.79 -27.97
CA LEU A 702 17.59 -19.93 -28.71
C LEU A 702 17.75 -19.38 -30.13
N SER A 703 17.34 -20.16 -31.13
CA SER A 703 17.20 -19.66 -32.49
C SER A 703 15.96 -18.76 -32.61
N PRO A 704 15.91 -17.85 -33.60
CA PRO A 704 14.72 -17.05 -33.86
C PRO A 704 13.44 -17.88 -34.10
N SER A 705 13.56 -19.09 -34.66
CA SER A 705 12.40 -19.99 -34.81
C SER A 705 11.92 -20.55 -33.47
N GLN A 706 12.84 -20.96 -32.58
CA GLN A 706 12.48 -21.44 -31.24
C GLN A 706 11.81 -20.34 -30.41
N VAL A 707 12.29 -19.10 -30.51
CA VAL A 707 11.65 -17.95 -29.86
C VAL A 707 10.22 -17.78 -30.35
N ARG A 708 9.99 -17.81 -31.67
CA ARG A 708 8.64 -17.74 -32.25
C ARG A 708 7.75 -18.87 -31.74
N ASP A 709 8.23 -20.11 -31.82
CA ASP A 709 7.50 -21.31 -31.39
C ASP A 709 7.10 -21.23 -29.90
N ILE A 710 7.99 -20.74 -29.03
CA ILE A 710 7.69 -20.55 -27.61
C ILE A 710 6.57 -19.53 -27.41
N LEU A 711 6.64 -18.37 -28.08
CA LEU A 711 5.69 -17.28 -27.91
C LEU A 711 4.29 -17.59 -28.47
N ILE A 712 4.21 -18.49 -29.46
CA ILE A 712 2.94 -18.89 -30.11
C ILE A 712 2.41 -20.26 -29.64
N SER A 713 2.95 -20.80 -28.55
CA SER A 713 2.51 -22.07 -27.95
C SER A 713 1.84 -21.85 -26.61
#